data_AF-A0A7K2KP03-F1
#
_entry.id   AF-A0A7K2KP03-F1
#
_cell.length_a   1.000
_cell.length_b   1.000
_cell.length_c   1.000
_cell.angle_alpha   90.00
_cell.angle_beta   90.00
_cell.angle_gamma   90.00
#
_symmetry.space_group_name_H-M   'P 1'
#
loop_
_entity.id
_entity.type
_entity.pdbx_description
1 polymer ?
#
loop_
_entity_poly.entity_id
_entity_poly.type
_entity_poly.pdbx_seq_one_letter_code
_entity_poly.pdbx_strand_id
1 'polypeptide(L)'
;MNLSNGNLMLAATDFDIAGVGQKLQLTRTYNSFTGPYGQVENWWQGCERRLDLMFTNEVIHYDATGATVTFAKKADGTLTTPTGYSKDLKKNADGTYTLTDRKSGSKDTYSSGGDLMKVTDKNSGTITVTRHEQDGEHTGFKLTETRSGRWIDLVKQDGTHWKATDSAGRTVSYELSAPDLDGEGGGNLVKSTDADGKSTLYTYDSSNRVEKITTPRGNETLFNYDAQNRVVSMQRLTTSGAGPTWTYSYNTEYPWQAGTTTAVDPDGDTTVHTHNADGEITKVTDPLGHNRSTTYQNHLTQTATDAMGTGTGGTGGNVTTYGWDPRNNPISAALPTGANATAQYQTVAGTELPTSKSDADGRKDTYTYDTAGNTLSVTTSGTEGGPRTYTYNPATPTCGGFQGQRCTAKDANGKTTSFTYDTKGNLTKVTPPAPLGVTTYTYDALGRTATSTDGRGVKTLYTYDPRDRITKTDTSGYATVTHTYDTDGNIASRTDSTGTTTWIFDKLNRETIRTLQDGSTTTLAYTPGGGEVDWYTDPNGKTDYTWDKAGRLTELLDPAGKKTTYQYNNNDKRTKTTYPGGTTQSITLDPSNRPTTIKTVSGTTTLVDLTYTYKYGTDGAEDGTKIRTRKDNTTQTTDTYVYDSHGRLKSATAQKPGEASVPRSYSYDKAGNLLASSTVGSTTYGYNDASQLTTKDGVTTGWSYDKAGNETSAAPSGGTARTGETWTDHSQLKSITTSGATRALTHAGTDNTERTNLADTTFHHTALGLTATTTAGADTGFIREPAGTLNSVRTAGKSYYYLTDATGNVLGLVDEAGKRTHTYAYTPYGTSQNTTETFAQPFRYAGAYLDPTGLYKMGARYYDPHLGRFTQPDPSGQETNPYLYATGDPINHTDPNGLSAWSAVSDGLGYIGDAFDVVSIGRDLVNGDYTSAARGAASFTTGVVVGAACEAAVGTSTGFLATAGCAAAAANTAGLVEAYLS
;
A
#
# COMPACT_ATOMS: atom_id res chain seq x y z
N MET A 1 -8.43 -3.21 -19.30
CA MET A 1 -9.18 -2.50 -20.36
C MET A 1 -9.34 -1.04 -19.93
N ASN A 2 -9.16 -0.10 -20.84
CA ASN A 2 -9.46 1.32 -20.61
C ASN A 2 -10.99 1.54 -20.68
N LEU A 3 -11.59 1.99 -19.57
CA LEU A 3 -13.04 2.15 -19.43
C LEU A 3 -13.60 3.33 -20.23
N SER A 4 -12.77 4.25 -20.72
CA SER A 4 -13.22 5.37 -21.54
C SER A 4 -13.42 4.95 -22.99
N ASN A 5 -12.45 4.25 -23.57
CA ASN A 5 -12.43 3.98 -25.00
C ASN A 5 -12.53 2.49 -25.36
N GLY A 6 -12.46 1.58 -24.39
CA GLY A 6 -12.55 0.14 -24.62
C GLY A 6 -11.25 -0.52 -25.07
N ASN A 7 -10.13 0.18 -25.06
CA ASN A 7 -8.84 -0.37 -25.45
C ASN A 7 -8.40 -1.50 -24.48
N LEU A 8 -7.99 -2.65 -25.00
CA LEU A 8 -7.29 -3.66 -24.21
C LEU A 8 -5.80 -3.30 -24.13
N MET A 9 -5.37 -2.91 -22.94
CA MET A 9 -3.95 -2.80 -22.61
C MET A 9 -3.58 -3.94 -21.65
N LEU A 10 -2.54 -4.68 -22.01
CA LEU A 10 -1.92 -5.71 -21.16
C LEU A 10 -0.45 -5.33 -21.00
N ALA A 11 0.10 -5.34 -19.80
CA ALA A 11 1.54 -5.26 -19.63
C ALA A 11 2.12 -6.47 -18.90
N ALA A 12 3.41 -6.68 -19.11
CA ALA A 12 4.18 -7.72 -18.47
C ALA A 12 5.61 -7.23 -18.23
N THR A 13 6.19 -7.65 -17.11
CA THR A 13 7.61 -7.45 -16.81
C THR A 13 8.32 -8.79 -16.92
N ASP A 14 9.21 -8.90 -17.90
CA ASP A 14 9.92 -10.15 -18.19
C ASP A 14 11.27 -10.22 -17.45
N PHE A 15 11.89 -9.07 -17.17
CA PHE A 15 13.02 -8.93 -16.26
C PHE A 15 12.88 -7.66 -15.42
N ASP A 16 13.12 -7.78 -14.10
CA ASP A 16 13.31 -6.64 -13.18
C ASP A 16 14.65 -6.80 -12.45
N ILE A 17 15.66 -6.07 -12.93
CA ILE A 17 17.03 -6.14 -12.42
C ILE A 17 17.32 -4.87 -11.63
N ALA A 18 17.95 -5.03 -10.46
CA ALA A 18 18.38 -3.91 -9.66
C ALA A 18 19.33 -3.01 -10.47
N GLY A 19 18.98 -1.75 -10.63
CA GLY A 19 19.87 -0.73 -11.16
C GLY A 19 20.32 0.25 -10.06
N VAL A 20 21.21 1.16 -10.42
CA VAL A 20 21.55 2.29 -9.56
C VAL A 20 20.63 3.42 -9.99
N GLY A 21 19.90 4.04 -9.05
CA GLY A 21 19.03 5.20 -9.30
C GLY A 21 17.74 4.93 -10.11
N GLN A 22 17.78 4.04 -11.09
CA GLN A 22 16.63 3.56 -11.88
C GLN A 22 16.69 2.04 -11.99
N LYS A 23 15.54 1.36 -12.04
CA LYS A 23 15.49 -0.08 -12.30
C LYS A 23 15.86 -0.37 -13.76
N LEU A 24 16.52 -1.51 -13.99
CA LEU A 24 16.79 -2.02 -15.33
C LEU A 24 15.73 -3.07 -15.66
N GLN A 25 14.75 -2.71 -16.47
CA GLN A 25 13.59 -3.56 -16.76
C GLN A 25 13.45 -3.83 -18.26
N LEU A 26 12.95 -5.03 -18.55
CA LEU A 26 12.35 -5.37 -19.85
C LEU A 26 10.86 -5.55 -19.63
N THR A 27 10.09 -4.59 -20.14
CA THR A 27 8.63 -4.57 -20.06
C THR A 27 8.05 -4.57 -21.46
N ARG A 28 6.86 -5.15 -21.60
CA ARG A 28 6.10 -5.15 -22.84
C ARG A 28 4.65 -4.77 -22.60
N THR A 29 4.08 -4.01 -23.52
CA THR A 29 2.69 -3.55 -23.50
C THR A 29 1.99 -3.95 -24.78
N TYR A 30 0.88 -4.66 -24.66
CA TYR A 30 -0.07 -4.92 -25.75
C TYR A 30 -1.10 -3.80 -25.82
N ASN A 31 -1.52 -3.47 -27.04
CA ASN A 31 -2.58 -2.51 -27.32
C ASN A 31 -3.50 -3.09 -28.40
N SER A 32 -4.82 -3.16 -28.14
CA SER A 32 -5.77 -3.67 -29.14
C SER A 32 -6.15 -2.65 -30.20
N PHE A 33 -5.84 -1.37 -30.00
CA PHE A 33 -5.94 -0.36 -31.05
C PHE A 33 -4.72 -0.43 -31.98
N THR A 34 -4.90 0.05 -33.22
CA THR A 34 -3.84 0.00 -34.24
C THR A 34 -2.71 0.96 -33.88
N GLY A 35 -1.63 0.43 -33.30
CA GLY A 35 -0.35 1.10 -33.09
C GLY A 35 -0.08 1.63 -31.66
N PRO A 36 1.19 1.88 -31.32
CA PRO A 36 2.38 1.62 -32.14
C PRO A 36 2.82 0.14 -32.12
N TYR A 37 3.47 -0.30 -33.21
CA TYR A 37 4.10 -1.62 -33.32
C TYR A 37 5.55 -1.57 -32.80
N GLY A 38 5.91 -2.50 -31.91
CA GLY A 38 7.25 -2.74 -31.39
C GLY A 38 8.00 -3.83 -32.17
N GLN A 39 9.20 -4.21 -31.70
CA GLN A 39 10.01 -5.31 -32.30
C GLN A 39 9.36 -6.68 -32.14
N VAL A 40 8.46 -6.82 -31.17
CA VAL A 40 7.63 -8.02 -30.96
C VAL A 40 6.20 -7.72 -31.45
N GLU A 41 6.09 -7.03 -32.59
CA GLU A 41 4.86 -6.59 -33.26
C GLU A 41 3.93 -5.76 -32.36
N ASN A 42 2.68 -6.21 -32.14
CA ASN A 42 1.70 -5.54 -31.29
C ASN A 42 2.07 -5.49 -29.79
N TRP A 43 3.26 -5.96 -29.42
CA TRP A 43 3.83 -5.89 -28.08
C TRP A 43 5.00 -4.91 -28.04
N TRP A 44 4.67 -3.68 -27.66
CA TRP A 44 5.61 -2.57 -27.49
C TRP A 44 6.52 -2.79 -26.29
N GLN A 45 7.83 -2.79 -26.50
CA GLN A 45 8.80 -2.85 -25.40
C GLN A 45 9.01 -1.45 -24.81
N GLY A 46 9.13 -1.32 -23.49
CA GLY A 46 9.20 -0.01 -22.83
C GLY A 46 10.37 0.89 -23.27
N CYS A 47 11.44 0.33 -23.83
CA CYS A 47 12.57 1.07 -24.38
C CYS A 47 12.40 1.49 -25.85
N GLU A 48 11.34 1.06 -26.52
CA GLU A 48 11.03 1.41 -27.91
C GLU A 48 10.37 2.78 -28.05
N ARG A 49 10.06 3.44 -26.92
CA ARG A 49 9.68 4.86 -26.87
C ARG A 49 10.54 5.70 -27.83
N ARG A 50 9.89 6.54 -28.62
CA ARG A 50 10.51 7.25 -29.74
C ARG A 50 9.84 8.58 -30.01
N LEU A 51 10.49 9.40 -30.81
CA LEU A 51 9.93 10.61 -31.38
C LEU A 51 9.62 10.37 -32.85
N ASP A 52 8.41 10.70 -33.27
CA ASP A 52 8.07 10.86 -34.67
C ASP A 52 8.31 12.32 -35.09
N LEU A 53 9.23 12.46 -36.04
CA LEU A 53 9.74 13.72 -36.54
C LEU A 53 9.25 14.03 -37.96
N MET A 54 8.35 13.22 -38.53
CA MET A 54 7.89 13.34 -39.92
C MET A 54 7.07 14.63 -40.15
N PHE A 55 6.45 15.17 -39.11
CA PHE A 55 5.61 16.37 -39.20
C PHE A 55 6.42 17.66 -39.16
N THR A 56 6.07 18.62 -40.03
CA THR A 56 6.78 19.91 -40.14
C THR A 56 6.57 20.80 -38.92
N ASN A 57 5.35 20.81 -38.35
CA ASN A 57 4.94 21.74 -37.30
C ASN A 57 4.84 21.12 -35.90
N GLU A 58 5.16 19.84 -35.74
CA GLU A 58 5.07 19.14 -34.45
C GLU A 58 6.09 18.01 -34.33
N VAL A 59 6.19 17.46 -33.13
CA VAL A 59 6.89 16.20 -32.81
C VAL A 59 5.94 15.36 -31.96
N ILE A 60 5.72 14.10 -32.34
CA ILE A 60 4.90 13.18 -31.54
C ILE A 60 5.84 12.31 -30.71
N HIS A 61 5.68 12.31 -29.40
CA HIS A 61 6.41 11.41 -28.50
C HIS A 61 5.55 10.18 -28.21
N TYR A 62 6.09 9.00 -28.49
CA TYR A 62 5.56 7.71 -28.05
C TYR A 62 6.29 7.31 -26.77
N ASP A 63 5.56 7.06 -25.69
CA ASP A 63 6.15 6.72 -24.40
C ASP A 63 6.41 5.21 -24.20
N ALA A 64 6.73 4.80 -22.98
CA ALA A 64 7.05 3.41 -22.67
C ALA A 64 5.86 2.44 -22.78
N THR A 65 4.63 2.96 -22.82
CA THR A 65 3.40 2.18 -23.06
C THR A 65 2.96 2.22 -24.52
N GLY A 66 3.60 3.09 -25.32
CA GLY A 66 3.21 3.39 -26.70
C GLY A 66 2.20 4.54 -26.81
N ALA A 67 1.81 5.16 -25.70
CA ALA A 67 0.91 6.31 -25.70
C ALA A 67 1.59 7.55 -26.30
N THR A 68 0.80 8.42 -26.91
CA THR A 68 1.32 9.55 -27.69
C THR A 68 1.04 10.90 -27.06
N VAL A 69 2.04 11.78 -27.09
CA VAL A 69 1.90 13.20 -26.75
C VAL A 69 2.51 14.08 -27.83
N THR A 70 1.76 15.07 -28.32
CA THR A 70 2.18 15.93 -29.43
C THR A 70 2.74 17.26 -28.96
N PHE A 71 3.99 17.56 -29.31
CA PHE A 71 4.67 18.82 -29.03
C PHE A 71 4.65 19.74 -30.25
N ALA A 72 3.94 20.87 -30.15
CA ALA A 72 3.89 21.86 -31.22
C ALA A 72 5.22 22.62 -31.37
N LYS A 73 5.71 22.77 -32.59
CA LYS A 73 6.89 23.59 -32.94
C LYS A 73 6.48 25.05 -33.08
N LYS A 74 7.24 25.93 -32.43
CA LYS A 74 7.13 27.39 -32.60
C LYS A 74 7.92 27.84 -33.82
N ALA A 75 7.68 29.08 -34.26
CA ALA A 75 8.38 29.70 -35.39
C ALA A 75 9.91 29.80 -35.18
N ASP A 76 10.38 29.85 -33.93
CA ASP A 76 11.80 29.84 -33.56
C ASP A 76 12.42 28.42 -33.48
N GLY A 77 11.63 27.38 -33.80
CA GLY A 77 12.05 25.98 -33.73
C GLY A 77 12.00 25.34 -32.34
N THR A 78 11.64 26.10 -31.29
CA THR A 78 11.42 25.53 -29.96
C THR A 78 10.10 24.76 -29.89
N LEU A 79 10.01 23.82 -28.93
CA LEU A 79 8.83 22.98 -28.75
C LEU A 79 8.01 23.47 -27.56
N THR A 80 6.70 23.43 -27.70
CA THR A 80 5.76 23.80 -26.64
C THR A 80 5.30 22.54 -25.93
N THR A 81 5.51 22.51 -24.62
CA THR A 81 4.97 21.46 -23.76
C THR A 81 3.45 21.54 -23.79
N PRO A 82 2.75 20.43 -24.10
CA PRO A 82 1.30 20.39 -24.09
C PRO A 82 0.75 20.79 -22.73
N THR A 83 -0.35 21.52 -22.77
CA THR A 83 -1.12 21.89 -21.60
C THR A 83 -1.46 20.64 -20.78
N GLY A 84 -1.29 20.68 -19.45
CA GLY A 84 -1.47 19.51 -18.59
C GLY A 84 -0.30 18.53 -18.52
N TYR A 85 0.66 18.61 -19.44
CA TYR A 85 1.80 17.70 -19.48
C TYR A 85 3.03 18.23 -18.73
N SER A 86 3.70 17.37 -17.96
CA SER A 86 4.83 17.74 -17.12
C SER A 86 6.20 17.31 -17.69
N LYS A 87 6.29 17.04 -19.00
CA LYS A 87 7.58 16.72 -19.65
C LYS A 87 7.91 17.73 -20.74
N ASP A 88 9.15 18.18 -20.77
CA ASP A 88 9.66 19.18 -21.71
C ASP A 88 10.52 18.55 -22.79
N LEU A 89 10.11 18.67 -24.05
CA LEU A 89 10.91 18.23 -25.18
C LEU A 89 11.75 19.38 -25.72
N LYS A 90 13.04 19.12 -25.94
CA LYS A 90 13.99 20.09 -26.50
C LYS A 90 14.81 19.46 -27.61
N LYS A 91 14.97 20.16 -28.73
CA LYS A 91 15.99 19.85 -29.74
C LYS A 91 17.33 20.46 -29.36
N ASN A 92 18.38 19.66 -29.40
CA ASN A 92 19.75 20.04 -29.06
C ASN A 92 20.50 20.55 -30.30
N ALA A 93 21.62 21.24 -30.09
CA ALA A 93 22.42 21.84 -31.17
C ALA A 93 23.06 20.78 -32.10
N ASP A 94 23.31 19.58 -31.59
CA ASP A 94 23.82 18.43 -32.35
C ASP A 94 22.72 17.66 -33.12
N GLY A 95 21.48 18.16 -33.07
CA GLY A 95 20.33 17.55 -33.73
C GLY A 95 19.62 16.46 -32.91
N THR A 96 20.16 16.03 -31.78
CA THR A 96 19.49 15.11 -30.85
C THR A 96 18.32 15.80 -30.14
N TYR A 97 17.49 15.02 -29.45
CA TYR A 97 16.40 15.55 -28.63
C TYR A 97 16.52 15.10 -27.19
N THR A 98 16.04 15.91 -26.25
CA THR A 98 15.96 15.56 -24.84
C THR A 98 14.56 15.83 -24.32
N LEU A 99 13.92 14.79 -23.77
CA LEU A 99 12.67 14.90 -23.04
C LEU A 99 12.99 14.90 -21.54
N THR A 100 12.74 16.01 -20.86
CA THR A 100 12.94 16.14 -19.40
C THR A 100 11.62 15.97 -18.69
N ASP A 101 11.50 14.96 -17.83
CA ASP A 101 10.36 14.84 -16.93
C ASP A 101 10.57 15.77 -15.73
N ARG A 102 9.72 16.79 -15.61
CA ARG A 102 9.82 17.79 -14.54
C ARG A 102 9.49 17.20 -13.17
N LYS A 103 8.81 16.05 -13.07
CA LYS A 103 8.48 15.44 -11.77
C LYS A 103 9.65 14.62 -11.22
N SER A 104 10.26 13.78 -12.06
CA SER A 104 11.35 12.89 -11.63
C SER A 104 12.75 13.50 -11.80
N GLY A 105 12.90 14.48 -12.69
CA GLY A 105 14.20 14.98 -13.15
C GLY A 105 14.91 14.03 -14.12
N SER A 106 14.26 12.95 -14.54
CA SER A 106 14.78 12.01 -15.53
C SER A 106 14.77 12.63 -16.93
N LYS A 107 15.73 12.22 -17.76
CA LYS A 107 15.96 12.73 -19.11
C LYS A 107 16.10 11.59 -20.09
N ASP A 108 15.16 11.50 -21.02
CA ASP A 108 15.31 10.64 -22.18
C ASP A 108 16.07 11.41 -23.27
N THR A 109 17.10 10.79 -23.84
CA THR A 109 17.83 11.35 -24.99
C THR A 109 17.53 10.53 -26.23
N TYR A 110 17.09 11.21 -27.28
CA TYR A 110 16.76 10.61 -28.57
C TYR A 110 17.73 11.05 -29.66
N SER A 111 17.99 10.19 -30.63
CA SER A 111 18.81 10.48 -31.81
C SER A 111 18.18 11.60 -32.66
N SER A 112 18.90 12.09 -33.67
CA SER A 112 18.35 13.01 -34.65
C SER A 112 17.24 12.38 -35.52
N GLY A 113 17.17 11.05 -35.56
CA GLY A 113 16.09 10.28 -36.18
C GLY A 113 14.90 9.97 -35.24
N GLY A 114 15.00 10.34 -33.95
CA GLY A 114 13.92 10.16 -32.97
C GLY A 114 14.03 8.90 -32.10
N ASP A 115 15.13 8.17 -32.18
CA ASP A 115 15.32 6.89 -31.49
C ASP A 115 15.85 7.06 -30.07
N LEU A 116 15.28 6.38 -29.07
CA LEU A 116 15.82 6.42 -27.71
C LEU A 116 17.26 5.88 -27.67
N MET A 117 18.17 6.69 -27.18
CA MET A 117 19.59 6.34 -27.00
C MET A 117 19.92 6.05 -25.55
N LYS A 118 19.35 6.82 -24.62
CA LYS A 118 19.60 6.67 -23.19
C LYS A 118 18.56 7.35 -22.33
N VAL A 119 18.46 6.88 -21.09
CA VAL A 119 17.67 7.47 -20.01
C VAL A 119 18.62 7.84 -18.90
N THR A 120 18.65 9.12 -18.53
CA THR A 120 19.55 9.65 -17.51
C THR A 120 18.75 10.13 -16.30
N ASP A 121 19.03 9.58 -15.12
CA ASP A 121 18.42 10.08 -13.88
C ASP A 121 18.98 11.45 -13.49
N LYS A 122 18.34 12.10 -12.50
CA LYS A 122 18.78 13.40 -11.99
C LYS A 122 20.22 13.43 -11.46
N ASN A 123 20.79 12.27 -11.13
CA ASN A 123 22.13 12.07 -10.59
C ASN A 123 23.13 11.56 -11.64
N SER A 124 22.84 11.79 -12.93
CA SER A 124 23.67 11.41 -14.09
C SER A 124 23.82 9.89 -14.32
N GLY A 125 23.12 9.06 -13.55
CA GLY A 125 23.01 7.63 -13.79
C GLY A 125 22.33 7.34 -15.11
N THR A 126 22.88 6.44 -15.92
CA THR A 126 22.41 6.26 -17.29
C THR A 126 22.09 4.80 -17.59
N ILE A 127 20.92 4.58 -18.18
CA ILE A 127 20.61 3.35 -18.91
C ILE A 127 20.78 3.66 -20.39
N THR A 128 21.72 3.00 -21.05
CA THR A 128 21.94 3.13 -22.49
C THR A 128 21.14 2.08 -23.26
N VAL A 129 20.66 2.46 -24.43
CA VAL A 129 20.00 1.58 -25.40
C VAL A 129 20.92 1.45 -26.62
N THR A 130 21.47 0.26 -26.83
CA THR A 130 22.29 -0.06 -28.02
C THR A 130 21.47 -0.96 -28.93
N ARG A 131 21.20 -0.54 -30.16
CA ARG A 131 20.41 -1.32 -31.11
C ARG A 131 21.26 -2.37 -31.80
N HIS A 132 20.64 -3.49 -32.14
CA HIS A 132 21.20 -4.48 -33.05
C HIS A 132 20.67 -4.22 -34.46
N GLU A 133 21.57 -4.21 -35.43
CA GLU A 133 21.24 -4.03 -36.85
C GLU A 133 21.96 -5.06 -37.69
N GLN A 134 21.24 -5.69 -38.61
CA GLN A 134 21.80 -6.61 -39.59
C GLN A 134 21.14 -6.34 -40.94
N ASP A 135 21.95 -6.09 -41.98
CA ASP A 135 21.47 -5.82 -43.35
C ASP A 135 20.44 -4.68 -43.46
N GLY A 136 20.48 -3.72 -42.53
CA GLY A 136 19.54 -2.60 -42.46
C GLY A 136 18.25 -2.88 -41.67
N GLU A 137 18.07 -4.09 -41.15
CA GLU A 137 16.95 -4.48 -40.28
C GLU A 137 17.32 -4.33 -38.79
N HIS A 138 16.41 -3.82 -37.96
CA HIS A 138 16.57 -3.81 -36.51
C HIS A 138 16.31 -5.21 -35.93
N THR A 139 17.36 -5.85 -35.41
CA THR A 139 17.33 -7.23 -34.89
C THR A 139 17.34 -7.33 -33.36
N GLY A 140 17.07 -6.22 -32.67
CA GLY A 140 16.99 -6.17 -31.22
C GLY A 140 17.59 -4.93 -30.58
N PHE A 141 17.79 -5.00 -29.26
CA PHE A 141 18.50 -3.98 -28.49
C PHE A 141 19.12 -4.56 -27.21
N LYS A 142 20.12 -3.85 -26.72
CA LYS A 142 20.76 -4.07 -25.43
C LYS A 142 20.57 -2.85 -24.53
N LEU A 143 19.95 -3.09 -23.37
CA LEU A 143 19.85 -2.15 -22.27
C LEU A 143 21.05 -2.37 -21.35
N THR A 144 21.75 -1.31 -20.96
CA THR A 144 22.86 -1.39 -20.00
C THR A 144 22.74 -0.27 -18.98
N GLU A 145 22.63 -0.61 -17.70
CA GLU A 145 22.82 0.38 -16.63
C GLU A 145 24.33 0.55 -16.46
N THR A 146 24.83 1.73 -16.79
CA THR A 146 26.27 1.96 -17.01
C THR A 146 27.10 1.97 -15.75
N ARG A 147 26.48 2.15 -14.58
CA ARG A 147 27.17 2.24 -13.29
C ARG A 147 27.43 0.85 -12.71
N SER A 148 26.38 0.05 -12.60
CA SER A 148 26.41 -1.35 -12.17
C SER A 148 27.01 -2.30 -13.21
N GLY A 149 26.95 -1.93 -14.49
CA GLY A 149 27.34 -2.77 -15.63
C GLY A 149 26.37 -3.92 -15.91
N ARG A 150 25.19 -3.93 -15.26
CA ARG A 150 24.14 -4.91 -15.52
C ARG A 150 23.44 -4.58 -16.84
N TRP A 151 22.99 -5.62 -17.53
CA TRP A 151 22.42 -5.49 -18.85
C TRP A 151 21.30 -6.50 -19.11
N ILE A 152 20.43 -6.15 -20.06
CA ILE A 152 19.44 -7.02 -20.69
C ILE A 152 19.65 -6.90 -22.20
N ASP A 153 19.63 -8.01 -22.91
CA ASP A 153 19.94 -8.09 -24.33
C ASP A 153 18.84 -8.88 -25.06
N LEU A 154 18.00 -8.19 -25.82
CA LEU A 154 16.94 -8.76 -26.65
C LEU A 154 17.46 -8.92 -28.07
N VAL A 155 17.44 -10.14 -28.60
CA VAL A 155 17.99 -10.47 -29.91
C VAL A 155 17.03 -11.38 -30.69
N LYS A 156 16.77 -11.01 -31.96
CA LYS A 156 16.05 -11.84 -32.94
C LYS A 156 16.89 -13.08 -33.25
N GLN A 157 16.32 -14.26 -33.07
CA GLN A 157 17.00 -15.54 -33.32
C GLN A 157 16.76 -16.01 -34.76
N ASP A 158 15.52 -15.88 -35.23
CA ASP A 158 15.08 -16.18 -36.59
C ASP A 158 13.82 -15.35 -36.92
N GLY A 159 13.13 -15.66 -38.02
CA GLY A 159 11.94 -14.92 -38.44
C GLY A 159 10.76 -14.95 -37.47
N THR A 160 10.72 -15.91 -36.53
CA THR A 160 9.59 -16.15 -35.61
C THR A 160 10.00 -16.21 -34.13
N HIS A 161 11.29 -16.14 -33.81
CA HIS A 161 11.76 -16.29 -32.42
C HIS A 161 12.61 -15.10 -31.96
N TRP A 162 12.32 -14.64 -30.75
CA TRP A 162 13.12 -13.65 -30.03
C TRP A 162 13.56 -14.20 -28.69
N LYS A 163 14.73 -13.74 -28.22
CA LYS A 163 15.28 -14.14 -26.93
C LYS A 163 15.87 -12.95 -26.21
N ALA A 164 15.42 -12.71 -24.99
CA ALA A 164 16.06 -11.80 -24.05
C ALA A 164 16.99 -12.58 -23.13
N THR A 165 18.20 -12.05 -22.92
CA THR A 165 19.17 -12.59 -21.96
C THR A 165 19.60 -11.49 -21.01
N ASP A 166 19.71 -11.79 -19.71
CA ASP A 166 20.26 -10.85 -18.75
C ASP A 166 21.75 -11.08 -18.43
N SER A 167 22.33 -10.15 -17.68
CA SER A 167 23.73 -10.22 -17.25
C SER A 167 24.10 -11.41 -16.36
N ALA A 168 23.13 -12.20 -15.86
CA ALA A 168 23.37 -13.46 -15.16
C ALA A 168 23.14 -14.70 -16.05
N GLY A 169 22.79 -14.50 -17.33
CA GLY A 169 22.54 -15.56 -18.29
C GLY A 169 21.15 -16.19 -18.20
N ARG A 170 20.23 -15.60 -17.43
CA ARG A 170 18.81 -16.02 -17.47
C ARG A 170 18.22 -15.62 -18.81
N THR A 171 17.23 -16.37 -19.28
CA THR A 171 16.65 -16.16 -20.60
C THR A 171 15.13 -16.15 -20.55
N VAL A 172 14.53 -15.20 -21.26
CA VAL A 172 13.11 -15.20 -21.62
C VAL A 172 13.03 -15.35 -23.13
N SER A 173 12.04 -16.08 -23.65
CA SER A 173 11.85 -16.24 -25.09
C SER A 173 10.43 -15.90 -25.52
N TYR A 174 10.32 -15.46 -26.77
CA TYR A 174 9.08 -15.07 -27.40
C TYR A 174 8.97 -15.79 -28.74
N GLU A 175 7.82 -16.42 -28.98
CA GLU A 175 7.50 -17.10 -30.23
C GLU A 175 6.37 -16.36 -30.92
N LEU A 176 6.59 -16.01 -32.19
CA LEU A 176 5.63 -15.33 -33.05
C LEU A 176 4.95 -16.35 -33.98
N SER A 177 3.71 -16.06 -34.36
CA SER A 177 3.03 -16.79 -35.43
C SER A 177 3.83 -16.72 -36.74
N ALA A 178 3.92 -17.85 -37.44
CA ALA A 178 4.54 -17.90 -38.76
C ALA A 178 3.78 -16.99 -39.74
N PRO A 179 4.47 -16.40 -40.73
CA PRO A 179 3.80 -15.67 -41.78
C PRO A 179 2.84 -16.57 -42.57
N ASP A 180 1.72 -16.00 -42.99
CA ASP A 180 0.76 -16.68 -43.86
C ASP A 180 1.40 -17.03 -45.21
N LEU A 181 0.79 -17.98 -45.95
CA LEU A 181 1.36 -18.55 -47.18
C LEU A 181 1.59 -17.52 -48.31
N ASP A 182 0.94 -16.37 -48.26
CA ASP A 182 1.07 -15.23 -49.16
C ASP A 182 2.08 -14.17 -48.68
N GLY A 183 2.68 -14.37 -47.49
CA GLY A 183 3.60 -13.43 -46.85
C GLY A 183 2.91 -12.21 -46.24
N GLU A 184 1.57 -12.18 -46.22
CA GLU A 184 0.74 -11.10 -45.69
C GLU A 184 -0.06 -11.65 -44.49
N GLY A 185 0.36 -11.30 -43.28
CA GLY A 185 -0.17 -11.90 -42.03
C GLY A 185 0.88 -12.78 -41.33
N GLY A 186 0.85 -12.83 -40.00
CA GLY A 186 1.89 -13.41 -39.13
C GLY A 186 2.46 -12.41 -38.11
N GLY A 187 3.42 -12.82 -37.27
CA GLY A 187 4.14 -11.94 -36.34
C GLY A 187 3.48 -11.73 -34.96
N ASN A 188 2.22 -12.10 -34.77
CA ASN A 188 1.59 -12.05 -33.44
C ASN A 188 2.35 -12.90 -32.41
N LEU A 189 2.60 -12.37 -31.21
CA LEU A 189 3.23 -13.11 -30.10
C LEU A 189 2.30 -14.22 -29.61
N VAL A 190 2.56 -15.48 -29.98
CA VAL A 190 1.72 -16.63 -29.60
C VAL A 190 2.15 -17.27 -28.29
N LYS A 191 3.41 -17.06 -27.87
CA LYS A 191 3.94 -17.63 -26.63
C LYS A 191 5.08 -16.80 -26.06
N SER A 192 5.03 -16.52 -24.76
CA SER A 192 6.15 -16.02 -23.98
C SER A 192 6.57 -17.06 -22.95
N THR A 193 7.87 -17.35 -22.84
CA THR A 193 8.42 -18.29 -21.85
C THR A 193 9.30 -17.53 -20.87
N ASP A 194 8.96 -17.56 -19.59
CA ASP A 194 9.67 -16.86 -18.53
C ASP A 194 11.02 -17.52 -18.20
N ALA A 195 11.78 -16.89 -17.28
CA ALA A 195 13.10 -17.34 -16.88
C ALA A 195 13.13 -18.71 -16.17
N ASP A 196 11.99 -19.22 -15.69
CA ASP A 196 11.83 -20.57 -15.10
C ASP A 196 11.29 -21.59 -16.12
N GLY A 197 11.21 -21.20 -17.40
CA GLY A 197 10.74 -22.05 -18.48
C GLY A 197 9.23 -22.25 -18.50
N LYS A 198 8.45 -21.41 -17.82
CA LYS A 198 6.98 -21.47 -17.82
C LYS A 198 6.42 -20.59 -18.93
N SER A 199 5.41 -21.08 -19.64
CA SER A 199 4.89 -20.41 -20.83
C SER A 199 3.49 -19.85 -20.62
N THR A 200 3.31 -18.60 -21.05
CA THR A 200 2.00 -17.98 -21.27
C THR A 200 1.72 -17.99 -22.76
N LEU A 201 0.54 -18.45 -23.15
CA LEU A 201 0.12 -18.55 -24.55
C LEU A 201 -0.89 -17.45 -24.88
N TYR A 202 -0.89 -17.02 -26.13
CA TYR A 202 -1.82 -16.03 -26.65
C TYR A 202 -2.43 -16.55 -27.95
N THR A 203 -3.75 -16.41 -28.10
CA THR A 203 -4.43 -16.61 -29.38
C THR A 203 -5.06 -15.31 -29.84
N TYR A 204 -5.26 -15.20 -31.15
CA TYR A 204 -5.68 -13.97 -31.80
C TYR A 204 -6.91 -14.21 -32.66
N ASP A 205 -7.78 -13.21 -32.73
CA ASP A 205 -8.90 -13.21 -33.65
C ASP A 205 -8.47 -12.90 -35.10
N SER A 206 -9.42 -12.93 -36.04
CA SER A 206 -9.17 -12.61 -37.45
C SER A 206 -8.71 -11.17 -37.73
N SER A 207 -8.76 -10.30 -36.73
CA SER A 207 -8.30 -8.91 -36.79
C SER A 207 -6.97 -8.71 -36.05
N ASN A 208 -6.25 -9.79 -35.72
CA ASN A 208 -4.97 -9.79 -34.99
C ASN A 208 -5.06 -9.16 -33.59
N ARG A 209 -6.21 -9.30 -32.91
CA ARG A 209 -6.37 -8.88 -31.50
C ARG A 209 -6.30 -10.07 -30.57
N VAL A 210 -5.74 -9.88 -29.37
CA VAL A 210 -5.62 -10.95 -28.36
C VAL A 210 -7.01 -11.41 -27.95
N GLU A 211 -7.42 -12.60 -28.40
CA GLU A 211 -8.71 -13.21 -28.07
C GLU A 211 -8.62 -14.08 -26.82
N LYS A 212 -7.45 -14.69 -26.56
CA LYS A 212 -7.26 -15.54 -25.38
C LYS A 212 -5.85 -15.46 -24.83
N ILE A 213 -5.75 -15.50 -23.50
CA ILE A 213 -4.51 -15.69 -22.76
C ILE A 213 -4.63 -17.00 -21.98
N THR A 214 -3.58 -17.83 -22.02
CA THR A 214 -3.50 -19.06 -21.23
C THR A 214 -2.24 -19.02 -20.37
N THR A 215 -2.39 -19.03 -19.05
CA THR A 215 -1.26 -19.04 -18.10
C THR A 215 -0.56 -20.40 -18.07
N PRO A 216 0.64 -20.51 -17.47
CA PRO A 216 1.31 -21.81 -17.29
C PRO A 216 0.50 -22.89 -16.57
N ARG A 217 -0.42 -22.51 -15.67
CA ARG A 217 -1.36 -23.43 -14.99
C ARG A 217 -2.58 -23.80 -15.85
N GLY A 218 -2.66 -23.28 -17.08
CA GLY A 218 -3.79 -23.43 -17.97
C GLY A 218 -5.02 -22.66 -17.50
N ASN A 219 -4.84 -21.53 -16.82
CA ASN A 219 -5.93 -20.60 -16.54
C ASN A 219 -6.15 -19.76 -17.80
N GLU A 220 -7.41 -19.60 -18.22
CA GLU A 220 -7.74 -18.94 -19.49
C GLU A 220 -8.56 -17.67 -19.25
N THR A 221 -8.18 -16.59 -19.96
CA THR A 221 -8.95 -15.36 -20.05
C THR A 221 -9.24 -15.07 -21.51
N LEU A 222 -10.50 -14.86 -21.85
CA LEU A 222 -11.00 -14.62 -23.21
C LEU A 222 -11.45 -13.17 -23.35
N PHE A 223 -11.28 -12.61 -24.54
CA PHE A 223 -11.69 -11.26 -24.90
C PHE A 223 -12.48 -11.29 -26.20
N ASN A 224 -13.59 -10.54 -26.24
CA ASN A 224 -14.33 -10.27 -27.46
C ASN A 224 -14.33 -8.77 -27.73
N TYR A 225 -14.43 -8.40 -29.00
CA TYR A 225 -14.34 -7.01 -29.44
C TYR A 225 -15.46 -6.63 -30.41
N ASP A 226 -15.74 -5.34 -30.53
CA ASP A 226 -16.56 -4.79 -31.60
C ASP A 226 -15.74 -4.47 -32.88
N ALA A 227 -16.39 -3.84 -33.86
CA ALA A 227 -15.78 -3.46 -35.13
C ALA A 227 -14.76 -2.30 -35.00
N GLN A 228 -14.70 -1.64 -33.84
CA GLN A 228 -13.80 -0.52 -33.53
C GLN A 228 -12.66 -0.94 -32.59
N ASN A 229 -12.43 -2.26 -32.42
CA ASN A 229 -11.38 -2.82 -31.57
C ASN A 229 -11.55 -2.56 -30.08
N ARG A 230 -12.78 -2.24 -29.65
CA ARG A 230 -13.13 -2.05 -28.24
C ARG A 230 -13.56 -3.37 -27.63
N VAL A 231 -13.09 -3.69 -26.43
CA VAL A 231 -13.44 -4.92 -25.72
C VAL A 231 -14.92 -4.89 -25.32
N VAL A 232 -15.74 -5.79 -25.84
CA VAL A 232 -17.16 -5.92 -25.43
C VAL A 232 -17.38 -7.00 -24.38
N SER A 233 -16.40 -7.89 -24.17
CA SER A 233 -16.46 -8.89 -23.12
C SER A 233 -15.08 -9.37 -22.68
N MET A 234 -14.92 -9.61 -21.38
CA MET A 234 -13.78 -10.32 -20.79
C MET A 234 -14.31 -11.48 -19.95
N GLN A 235 -13.88 -12.71 -20.24
CA GLN A 235 -14.32 -13.89 -19.51
C GLN A 235 -13.11 -14.65 -18.94
N ARG A 236 -13.13 -14.99 -17.65
CA ARG A 236 -12.11 -15.85 -17.04
C ARG A 236 -12.69 -17.25 -16.84
N LEU A 237 -12.10 -18.27 -17.45
CA LEU A 237 -12.65 -19.62 -17.38
C LEU A 237 -12.39 -20.29 -16.03
N THR A 238 -13.40 -21.01 -15.55
CA THR A 238 -13.27 -21.93 -14.43
C THR A 238 -13.17 -23.37 -14.93
N THR A 239 -13.08 -24.34 -14.01
CA THR A 239 -13.08 -25.78 -14.34
C THR A 239 -14.32 -26.24 -15.11
N SER A 240 -15.43 -25.49 -15.04
CA SER A 240 -16.68 -25.80 -15.75
C SER A 240 -16.64 -25.44 -17.26
N GLY A 241 -15.60 -24.74 -17.73
CA GLY A 241 -15.54 -24.21 -19.10
C GLY A 241 -16.31 -22.91 -19.30
N ALA A 242 -17.04 -22.43 -18.29
CA ALA A 242 -17.58 -21.08 -18.19
C ALA A 242 -16.99 -20.39 -16.94
N GLY A 243 -17.14 -19.08 -16.81
CA GLY A 243 -16.70 -18.38 -15.61
C GLY A 243 -17.09 -16.91 -15.61
N PRO A 244 -16.58 -16.13 -14.62
CA PRO A 244 -16.97 -14.74 -14.47
C PRO A 244 -16.70 -13.97 -15.76
N THR A 245 -17.74 -13.30 -16.25
CA THR A 245 -17.77 -12.60 -17.53
C THR A 245 -18.18 -11.16 -17.30
N TRP A 246 -17.28 -10.23 -17.61
CA TRP A 246 -17.61 -8.83 -17.72
C TRP A 246 -18.07 -8.54 -19.15
N THR A 247 -19.04 -7.65 -19.29
CA THR A 247 -19.46 -7.14 -20.60
C THR A 247 -19.43 -5.62 -20.62
N TYR A 248 -19.18 -5.06 -21.79
CA TYR A 248 -19.03 -3.63 -21.99
C TYR A 248 -19.85 -3.19 -23.20
N SER A 249 -20.53 -2.07 -23.06
CA SER A 249 -21.24 -1.42 -24.17
C SER A 249 -20.93 0.07 -24.22
N TYR A 250 -20.94 0.60 -25.44
CA TYR A 250 -20.53 1.96 -25.74
C TYR A 250 -21.67 2.67 -26.47
N ASN A 251 -21.97 3.92 -26.07
CA ASN A 251 -23.02 4.70 -26.75
C ASN A 251 -22.50 5.53 -27.93
N THR A 252 -21.19 5.50 -28.18
CA THR A 252 -20.52 6.20 -29.28
C THR A 252 -20.13 5.23 -30.39
N GLU A 253 -20.09 5.74 -31.61
CA GLU A 253 -19.63 4.99 -32.78
C GLU A 253 -18.11 4.77 -32.73
N TYR A 254 -17.35 5.75 -32.22
CA TYR A 254 -15.90 5.73 -32.21
C TYR A 254 -15.28 5.96 -30.83
N PRO A 255 -14.10 5.36 -30.54
CA PRO A 255 -13.45 5.38 -29.22
C PRO A 255 -12.90 6.74 -28.76
N TRP A 256 -12.75 7.72 -29.65
CA TRP A 256 -12.24 9.07 -29.33
C TRP A 256 -13.35 10.10 -29.05
N GLN A 257 -14.62 9.69 -29.13
CA GLN A 257 -15.75 10.58 -28.91
C GLN A 257 -16.08 10.65 -27.41
N ALA A 258 -16.50 11.82 -26.94
CA ALA A 258 -17.14 11.93 -25.63
C ALA A 258 -18.41 11.06 -25.60
N GLY A 259 -18.60 10.30 -24.52
CA GLY A 259 -19.63 9.28 -24.46
C GLY A 259 -19.75 8.60 -23.11
N THR A 260 -20.38 7.42 -23.12
CA THR A 260 -20.54 6.56 -21.96
C THR A 260 -20.13 5.14 -22.29
N THR A 261 -19.39 4.53 -21.38
CA THR A 261 -19.15 3.09 -21.33
C THR A 261 -19.97 2.49 -20.20
N THR A 262 -20.77 1.48 -20.50
CA THR A 262 -21.51 0.71 -19.49
C THR A 262 -20.78 -0.62 -19.30
N ALA A 263 -20.23 -0.81 -18.10
CA ALA A 263 -19.62 -2.07 -17.67
C ALA A 263 -20.63 -2.87 -16.86
N VAL A 264 -20.79 -4.14 -17.20
CA VAL A 264 -21.61 -5.09 -16.44
C VAL A 264 -20.66 -6.15 -15.88
N ASP A 265 -20.68 -6.31 -14.57
CA ASP A 265 -19.89 -7.34 -13.89
C ASP A 265 -20.53 -8.73 -14.03
N PRO A 266 -19.87 -9.80 -13.55
CA PRO A 266 -20.39 -11.15 -13.71
C PRO A 266 -21.64 -11.47 -12.87
N ASP A 267 -22.01 -10.63 -11.90
CA ASP A 267 -23.29 -10.71 -11.17
C ASP A 267 -24.44 -10.01 -11.94
N GLY A 268 -24.13 -9.32 -13.04
CA GLY A 268 -25.09 -8.57 -13.83
C GLY A 268 -25.31 -7.15 -13.33
N ASP A 269 -24.48 -6.69 -12.39
CA ASP A 269 -24.54 -5.35 -11.83
C ASP A 269 -23.79 -4.36 -12.73
N THR A 270 -24.36 -3.16 -12.86
CA THR A 270 -24.02 -2.24 -13.96
C THR A 270 -23.39 -0.96 -13.43
N THR A 271 -22.19 -0.63 -13.92
CA THR A 271 -21.52 0.65 -13.69
C THR A 271 -21.42 1.44 -14.99
N VAL A 272 -21.76 2.74 -14.96
CA VAL A 272 -21.72 3.62 -16.14
C VAL A 272 -20.64 4.67 -15.97
N HIS A 273 -19.70 4.71 -16.90
CA HIS A 273 -18.59 5.67 -16.96
C HIS A 273 -18.84 6.69 -18.08
N THR A 274 -19.04 7.96 -17.74
CA THR A 274 -19.15 9.07 -18.70
C THR A 274 -17.78 9.70 -18.89
N HIS A 275 -17.36 9.88 -20.14
CA HIS A 275 -16.05 10.45 -20.48
C HIS A 275 -16.16 11.60 -21.49
N ASN A 276 -15.19 12.51 -21.44
CA ASN A 276 -15.05 13.57 -22.45
C ASN A 276 -14.26 13.07 -23.68
N ALA A 277 -14.05 13.96 -24.66
CA ALA A 277 -13.35 13.61 -25.91
C ALA A 277 -11.85 13.33 -25.70
N ASP A 278 -11.29 13.76 -24.58
CA ASP A 278 -9.91 13.47 -24.18
C ASP A 278 -9.79 12.12 -23.43
N GLY A 279 -10.91 11.40 -23.27
CA GLY A 279 -10.95 10.09 -22.59
C GLY A 279 -10.97 10.19 -21.06
N GLU A 280 -11.17 11.37 -20.49
CA GLU A 280 -11.21 11.57 -19.03
C GLU A 280 -12.59 11.22 -18.49
N ILE A 281 -12.64 10.38 -17.45
CA ILE A 281 -13.91 10.02 -16.79
C ILE A 281 -14.45 11.20 -15.99
N THR A 282 -15.51 11.82 -16.49
CA THR A 282 -16.18 12.97 -15.86
C THR A 282 -17.26 12.57 -14.87
N LYS A 283 -17.80 11.35 -14.99
CA LYS A 283 -18.84 10.84 -14.08
C LYS A 283 -18.84 9.31 -14.04
N VAL A 284 -19.06 8.75 -12.85
CA VAL A 284 -19.35 7.33 -12.63
C VAL A 284 -20.70 7.19 -11.94
N THR A 285 -21.54 6.30 -12.46
CA THR A 285 -22.76 5.83 -11.79
C THR A 285 -22.56 4.38 -11.40
N ASP A 286 -22.58 4.09 -10.10
CA ASP A 286 -22.43 2.72 -9.58
C ASP A 286 -23.72 1.88 -9.75
N PRO A 287 -23.69 0.56 -9.48
CA PRO A 287 -24.86 -0.30 -9.62
C PRO A 287 -26.04 0.02 -8.70
N LEU A 288 -25.84 0.86 -7.69
CA LEU A 288 -26.89 1.36 -6.80
C LEU A 288 -27.47 2.69 -7.30
N GLY A 289 -26.94 3.23 -8.39
CA GLY A 289 -27.37 4.48 -9.01
C GLY A 289 -26.73 5.72 -8.40
N HIS A 290 -25.73 5.59 -7.53
CA HIS A 290 -25.05 6.74 -6.95
C HIS A 290 -24.03 7.32 -7.94
N ASN A 291 -23.95 8.66 -7.96
CA ASN A 291 -23.17 9.39 -8.96
C ASN A 291 -21.96 10.08 -8.32
N ARG A 292 -20.77 9.80 -8.83
CA ARG A 292 -19.54 10.56 -8.54
C ARG A 292 -19.12 11.31 -9.79
N SER A 293 -18.60 12.52 -9.67
CA SER A 293 -18.19 13.31 -10.84
C SER A 293 -16.91 14.07 -10.62
N THR A 294 -16.17 14.29 -11.71
CA THR A 294 -14.90 15.01 -11.71
C THR A 294 -14.91 16.04 -12.83
N THR A 295 -14.41 17.24 -12.54
CA THR A 295 -14.18 18.26 -13.56
C THR A 295 -12.69 18.37 -13.84
N TYR A 296 -12.36 18.62 -15.09
CA TYR A 296 -10.99 18.76 -15.57
C TYR A 296 -10.82 20.09 -16.27
N GLN A 297 -9.63 20.65 -16.13
CA GLN A 297 -9.14 21.73 -16.95
C GLN A 297 -7.70 21.38 -17.28
N ASN A 298 -7.34 21.44 -18.56
CA ASN A 298 -5.95 21.19 -18.98
C ASN A 298 -5.46 19.79 -18.53
N HIS A 299 -6.29 18.77 -18.58
CA HIS A 299 -5.98 17.43 -18.05
C HIS A 299 -5.66 17.35 -16.55
N LEU A 300 -5.95 18.41 -15.80
CA LEU A 300 -5.79 18.47 -14.36
C LEU A 300 -7.16 18.50 -13.69
N THR A 301 -7.35 17.64 -12.69
CA THR A 301 -8.57 17.59 -11.89
C THR A 301 -8.80 18.91 -11.15
N GLN A 302 -9.94 19.55 -11.34
CA GLN A 302 -10.30 20.81 -10.66
C GLN A 302 -11.20 20.55 -9.46
N THR A 303 -12.22 19.71 -9.64
CA THR A 303 -13.13 19.32 -8.56
C THR A 303 -13.46 17.84 -8.62
N ALA A 304 -13.66 17.23 -7.46
CA ALA A 304 -14.26 15.90 -7.31
C ALA A 304 -15.51 16.03 -6.45
N THR A 305 -16.64 15.52 -6.94
CA THR A 305 -17.94 15.54 -6.26
C THR A 305 -18.33 14.11 -5.90
N ASP A 306 -18.66 13.91 -4.64
CA ASP A 306 -19.02 12.61 -4.08
C ASP A 306 -20.45 12.17 -4.41
N ALA A 307 -20.81 10.98 -3.94
CA ALA A 307 -22.07 10.33 -4.22
C ALA A 307 -23.25 10.76 -3.32
N MET A 308 -23.04 11.71 -2.41
CA MET A 308 -24.09 12.17 -1.49
C MET A 308 -25.15 13.05 -2.16
N GLY A 309 -24.92 13.47 -3.41
CA GLY A 309 -25.89 14.25 -4.19
C GLY A 309 -27.12 13.42 -4.56
N THR A 310 -28.29 13.87 -4.13
CA THR A 310 -29.58 13.21 -4.42
C THR A 310 -30.36 13.85 -5.57
N GLY A 311 -29.93 15.02 -6.06
CA GLY A 311 -30.53 15.65 -7.22
C GLY A 311 -30.14 14.96 -8.53
N THR A 312 -30.84 15.31 -9.63
CA THR A 312 -30.57 14.76 -10.96
C THR A 312 -29.09 14.85 -11.31
N GLY A 313 -28.51 13.72 -11.70
CA GLY A 313 -27.08 13.63 -12.06
C GLY A 313 -26.10 13.68 -10.90
N GLY A 314 -26.53 13.61 -9.63
CA GLY A 314 -25.66 13.74 -8.45
C GLY A 314 -25.54 15.19 -7.95
N THR A 315 -26.46 16.07 -8.36
CA THR A 315 -26.45 17.47 -7.88
C THR A 315 -26.66 17.53 -6.37
N GLY A 316 -25.89 18.42 -5.71
CA GLY A 316 -25.88 18.55 -4.24
C GLY A 316 -24.90 17.63 -3.50
N GLY A 317 -24.03 16.91 -4.21
CA GLY A 317 -22.93 16.15 -3.60
C GLY A 317 -21.87 17.06 -2.97
N ASN A 318 -21.07 16.48 -2.07
CA ASN A 318 -20.00 17.20 -1.39
C ASN A 318 -18.80 17.35 -2.34
N VAL A 319 -18.16 18.53 -2.36
CA VAL A 319 -17.16 18.88 -3.37
C VAL A 319 -15.80 19.12 -2.75
N THR A 320 -14.80 18.39 -3.25
CA THR A 320 -13.38 18.65 -3.03
C THR A 320 -12.85 19.50 -4.18
N THR A 321 -12.06 20.53 -3.89
CA THR A 321 -11.48 21.43 -4.90
C THR A 321 -9.95 21.37 -4.89
N TYR A 322 -9.35 21.38 -6.08
CA TYR A 322 -7.90 21.29 -6.28
C TYR A 322 -7.36 22.53 -6.96
N GLY A 323 -6.18 22.98 -6.55
CA GLY A 323 -5.48 24.11 -7.14
C GLY A 323 -4.15 23.69 -7.76
N TRP A 324 -3.83 24.27 -8.90
CA TRP A 324 -2.63 23.97 -9.68
C TRP A 324 -1.87 25.26 -10.02
N ASP A 325 -0.55 25.19 -10.06
CA ASP A 325 0.26 26.27 -10.63
C ASP A 325 0.37 26.16 -12.17
N PRO A 326 0.89 27.19 -12.87
CA PRO A 326 1.05 27.15 -14.33
C PRO A 326 2.04 26.08 -14.86
N ARG A 327 2.76 25.37 -13.98
CA ARG A 327 3.67 24.27 -14.34
C ARG A 327 3.07 22.89 -14.03
N ASN A 328 1.78 22.85 -13.66
CA ASN A 328 1.00 21.66 -13.32
C ASN A 328 1.38 21.03 -11.97
N ASN A 329 1.93 21.81 -11.05
CA ASN A 329 2.16 21.35 -9.68
C ASN A 329 0.91 21.55 -8.82
N PRO A 330 0.51 20.58 -8.00
CA PRO A 330 -0.64 20.74 -7.11
C PRO A 330 -0.28 21.63 -5.91
N ILE A 331 -0.97 22.77 -5.79
CA ILE A 331 -0.71 23.80 -4.76
C ILE A 331 -1.77 23.86 -3.66
N SER A 332 -2.96 23.29 -3.87
CA SER A 332 -3.99 23.20 -2.83
C SER A 332 -4.95 22.04 -3.02
N ALA A 333 -5.50 21.53 -1.92
CA ALA A 333 -6.62 20.61 -1.90
C ALA A 333 -7.52 20.95 -0.70
N ALA A 334 -8.77 21.35 -0.97
CA ALA A 334 -9.75 21.70 0.05
C ALA A 334 -10.91 20.70 0.08
N LEU A 335 -11.13 20.09 1.24
CA LEU A 335 -12.21 19.15 1.50
C LEU A 335 -13.57 19.87 1.61
N PRO A 336 -14.70 19.14 1.47
CA PRO A 336 -16.03 19.76 1.49
C PRO A 336 -16.37 20.53 2.78
N THR A 337 -15.74 20.19 3.89
CA THR A 337 -15.91 20.88 5.18
C THR A 337 -15.08 22.17 5.30
N GLY A 338 -14.16 22.42 4.36
CA GLY A 338 -13.26 23.59 4.35
C GLY A 338 -11.82 23.29 4.78
N ALA A 339 -11.54 22.10 5.32
CA ALA A 339 -10.18 21.67 5.65
C ALA A 339 -9.27 21.69 4.41
N ASN A 340 -8.14 22.38 4.48
CA ASN A 340 -7.33 22.73 3.30
C ASN A 340 -5.84 22.46 3.49
N ALA A 341 -5.26 21.69 2.56
CA ALA A 341 -3.81 21.47 2.47
C ALA A 341 -3.21 22.34 1.36
N THR A 342 -1.97 22.80 1.54
CA THR A 342 -1.27 23.67 0.56
C THR A 342 0.17 23.24 0.32
N ALA A 343 0.69 23.54 -0.87
CA ALA A 343 2.08 23.33 -1.22
C ALA A 343 2.63 24.48 -2.06
N GLN A 344 3.94 24.67 -2.03
CA GLN A 344 4.69 25.63 -2.84
C GLN A 344 5.85 24.90 -3.50
N TYR A 345 6.26 25.31 -4.70
CA TYR A 345 7.28 24.62 -5.50
C TYR A 345 8.39 25.55 -5.95
N GLN A 346 9.53 24.94 -6.28
CA GLN A 346 10.65 25.56 -6.98
C GLN A 346 11.17 24.60 -8.03
N THR A 347 11.85 25.14 -9.04
CA THR A 347 12.52 24.35 -10.06
C THR A 347 13.99 24.18 -9.73
N VAL A 348 14.46 22.94 -9.56
CA VAL A 348 15.86 22.59 -9.33
C VAL A 348 16.33 21.64 -10.43
N ALA A 349 17.35 22.04 -11.20
CA ALA A 349 17.88 21.27 -12.33
C ALA A 349 16.82 20.79 -13.36
N GLY A 350 15.72 21.53 -13.51
CA GLY A 350 14.59 21.17 -14.38
C GLY A 350 13.51 20.31 -13.72
N THR A 351 13.66 19.98 -12.44
CA THR A 351 12.68 19.23 -11.64
C THR A 351 11.86 20.19 -10.78
N GLU A 352 10.53 20.06 -10.76
CA GLU A 352 9.65 20.76 -9.83
C GLU A 352 9.63 20.04 -8.49
N LEU A 353 10.12 20.71 -7.45
CA LEU A 353 10.26 20.15 -6.11
C LEU A 353 9.59 21.07 -5.09
N PRO A 354 8.91 20.52 -4.06
CA PRO A 354 8.23 21.36 -3.07
C PRO A 354 9.23 22.22 -2.29
N THR A 355 8.98 23.51 -2.09
CA THR A 355 9.70 24.34 -1.11
C THR A 355 9.07 24.23 0.27
N SER A 356 7.74 24.12 0.33
CA SER A 356 6.99 23.95 1.57
C SER A 356 5.66 23.24 1.34
N LYS A 357 5.17 22.61 2.39
CA LYS A 357 3.85 21.98 2.47
C LYS A 357 3.21 22.30 3.81
N SER A 358 1.90 22.54 3.83
CA SER A 358 1.10 22.64 5.04
C SER A 358 -0.08 21.69 4.94
N ASP A 359 -0.31 20.89 5.99
CA ASP A 359 -1.52 20.08 6.09
C ASP A 359 -2.71 20.91 6.60
N ALA A 360 -3.90 20.30 6.60
CA ALA A 360 -5.13 20.95 7.06
C ALA A 360 -5.20 21.18 8.57
N ASP A 361 -4.26 20.65 9.36
CA ASP A 361 -4.18 20.86 10.81
C ASP A 361 -3.09 21.88 11.18
N GLY A 362 -2.46 22.50 10.18
CA GLY A 362 -1.45 23.55 10.31
C GLY A 362 -0.01 23.07 10.49
N ARG A 363 0.27 21.75 10.39
CA ARG A 363 1.65 21.24 10.38
C ARG A 363 2.30 21.67 9.08
N LYS A 364 3.50 22.25 9.17
CA LYS A 364 4.22 22.78 8.01
C LYS A 364 5.61 22.18 7.88
N ASP A 365 5.90 21.57 6.73
CA ASP A 365 7.21 21.06 6.35
C ASP A 365 7.86 21.94 5.27
N THR A 366 9.18 22.11 5.37
CA THR A 366 10.00 22.88 4.40
C THR A 366 11.17 22.04 3.91
N TYR A 367 11.58 22.26 2.67
CA TYR A 367 12.54 21.39 1.99
C TYR A 367 13.71 22.18 1.43
N THR A 368 14.89 21.58 1.47
CA THR A 368 16.08 22.06 0.73
C THR A 368 16.66 20.95 -0.11
N TYR A 369 17.34 21.33 -1.19
CA TYR A 369 17.87 20.41 -2.19
C TYR A 369 19.32 20.73 -2.55
N ASP A 370 20.04 19.73 -3.02
CA ASP A 370 21.32 19.95 -3.70
C ASP A 370 21.09 20.43 -5.14
N THR A 371 22.17 20.66 -5.88
CA THR A 371 22.11 21.16 -7.27
C THR A 371 21.49 20.16 -8.26
N ALA A 372 21.37 18.88 -7.90
CA ALA A 372 20.75 17.84 -8.70
C ALA A 372 19.28 17.57 -8.30
N GLY A 373 18.77 18.23 -7.25
CA GLY A 373 17.43 18.01 -6.74
C GLY A 373 17.30 16.83 -5.77
N ASN A 374 18.38 16.38 -5.13
CA ASN A 374 18.29 15.46 -3.99
C ASN A 374 17.95 16.23 -2.71
N THR A 375 17.00 15.73 -1.93
CA THR A 375 16.53 16.38 -0.69
C THR A 375 17.64 16.39 0.36
N LEU A 376 18.16 17.57 0.69
CA LEU A 376 19.18 17.78 1.74
C LEU A 376 18.57 17.95 3.13
N SER A 377 17.39 18.55 3.23
CA SER A 377 16.69 18.73 4.50
C SER A 377 15.18 18.66 4.33
N VAL A 378 14.51 18.08 5.31
CA VAL A 378 13.07 18.25 5.55
C VAL A 378 12.89 18.76 6.98
N THR A 379 12.38 19.98 7.11
CA THR A 379 12.26 20.66 8.40
C THR A 379 10.79 20.91 8.71
N THR A 380 10.31 20.29 9.78
CA THR A 380 9.00 20.64 10.35
C THR A 380 9.12 21.93 11.14
N SER A 381 8.22 22.87 10.86
CA SER A 381 8.21 24.20 11.45
C SER A 381 7.64 24.19 12.89
N GLY A 382 7.92 25.25 13.65
CA GLY A 382 7.43 25.43 15.02
C GLY A 382 8.43 25.00 16.09
N THR A 383 8.07 25.24 17.35
CA THR A 383 8.96 25.11 18.53
C THR A 383 9.43 23.67 18.75
N GLU A 384 8.51 22.72 18.61
CA GLU A 384 8.78 21.30 18.75
C GLU A 384 9.45 20.71 17.50
N GLY A 385 9.48 21.49 16.39
CA GLY A 385 10.07 21.25 15.07
C GLY A 385 11.56 20.90 15.03
N GLY A 386 12.00 20.23 13.97
CA GLY A 386 13.43 19.99 13.72
C GLY A 386 13.75 19.53 12.28
N PRO A 387 14.99 19.78 11.80
CA PRO A 387 15.43 19.35 10.48
C PRO A 387 15.88 17.89 10.50
N ARG A 388 15.33 17.09 9.58
CA ARG A 388 15.95 15.83 9.16
C ARG A 388 16.87 16.13 7.99
N THR A 389 18.13 15.74 8.06
CA THR A 389 19.12 16.11 7.04
C THR A 389 19.77 14.91 6.39
N TYR A 390 20.16 15.06 5.13
CA TYR A 390 20.73 13.99 4.33
C TYR A 390 21.98 14.49 3.61
N THR A 391 22.94 13.59 3.42
CA THR A 391 24.07 13.82 2.53
C THR A 391 24.08 12.78 1.43
N TYR A 392 24.59 13.15 0.27
CA TYR A 392 24.69 12.27 -0.89
C TYR A 392 26.13 12.28 -1.42
N ASN A 393 26.51 11.21 -2.11
CA ASN A 393 27.76 11.17 -2.84
C ASN A 393 27.82 12.33 -3.85
N PRO A 394 28.89 13.15 -3.82
CA PRO A 394 29.14 14.10 -4.89
C PRO A 394 29.62 13.34 -6.15
N ALA A 395 29.98 14.08 -7.21
CA ALA A 395 30.48 13.50 -8.45
C ALA A 395 31.66 12.52 -8.24
N THR A 396 32.52 12.83 -7.27
CA THR A 396 33.54 11.88 -6.75
C THR A 396 33.00 11.23 -5.47
N PRO A 397 32.57 9.96 -5.50
CA PRO A 397 31.91 9.31 -4.36
C PRO A 397 32.80 9.26 -3.09
N THR A 398 32.19 9.48 -1.93
CA THR A 398 32.87 9.48 -0.62
C THR A 398 32.43 8.33 0.30
N CYS A 399 31.28 7.70 0.01
CA CYS A 399 30.78 6.54 0.74
C CYS A 399 30.71 5.27 -0.13
N GLY A 400 31.57 5.16 -1.14
CA GLY A 400 31.50 4.11 -2.18
C GLY A 400 30.35 4.36 -3.17
N GLY A 401 30.13 3.46 -4.12
CA GLY A 401 29.04 3.60 -5.10
C GLY A 401 29.22 4.80 -6.04
N PHE A 402 28.13 5.54 -6.28
CA PHE A 402 28.01 6.56 -7.31
C PHE A 402 27.36 7.86 -6.81
N GLN A 403 27.48 8.93 -7.61
CA GLN A 403 26.84 10.22 -7.35
C GLN A 403 25.35 10.07 -7.01
N GLY A 404 24.89 10.86 -6.04
CA GLY A 404 23.48 10.94 -5.67
C GLY A 404 22.97 9.80 -4.78
N GLN A 405 23.80 8.80 -4.46
CA GLN A 405 23.48 7.82 -3.44
C GLN A 405 23.66 8.42 -2.05
N ARG A 406 22.71 8.17 -1.13
CA ARG A 406 22.67 8.78 0.19
C ARG A 406 23.81 8.25 1.06
N CYS A 407 24.73 9.10 1.53
CA CYS A 407 25.80 8.69 2.44
C CYS A 407 25.37 8.73 3.90
N THR A 408 24.55 9.71 4.30
CA THR A 408 24.05 9.80 5.67
C THR A 408 22.61 10.30 5.73
N ALA A 409 21.90 9.88 6.77
CA ALA A 409 20.63 10.44 7.22
C ALA A 409 20.77 10.83 8.69
N LYS A 410 20.42 12.07 9.03
CA LYS A 410 20.32 12.53 10.41
C LYS A 410 18.86 12.74 10.79
N ASP A 411 18.46 12.17 11.91
CA ASP A 411 17.17 12.48 12.51
C ASP A 411 17.15 13.93 13.03
N ALA A 412 15.99 14.36 13.54
CA ALA A 412 15.81 15.72 14.04
C ALA A 412 16.50 15.98 15.40
N ASN A 413 17.03 14.95 16.06
CA ASN A 413 17.94 15.06 17.20
C ASN A 413 19.43 15.11 16.78
N GLY A 414 19.72 15.02 15.49
CA GLY A 414 21.08 15.03 14.93
C GLY A 414 21.79 13.67 14.96
N LYS A 415 21.08 12.57 15.28
CA LYS A 415 21.65 11.22 15.32
C LYS A 415 21.77 10.69 13.90
N THR A 416 22.94 10.13 13.59
CA THR A 416 23.34 9.83 12.20
C THR A 416 23.28 8.34 11.92
N THR A 417 22.58 7.97 10.85
CA THR A 417 22.73 6.68 10.16
C THR A 417 23.59 6.89 8.93
N SER A 418 24.61 6.05 8.74
CA SER A 418 25.53 6.12 7.59
C SER A 418 25.38 4.90 6.68
N PHE A 419 25.49 5.12 5.38
CA PHE A 419 25.33 4.11 4.33
C PHE A 419 26.64 4.00 3.55
N THR A 420 26.98 2.78 3.11
CA THR A 420 28.16 2.53 2.28
C THR A 420 27.81 1.59 1.14
N TYR A 421 28.37 1.82 -0.04
CA TYR A 421 28.01 1.12 -1.27
C TYR A 421 29.22 0.41 -1.90
N ASP A 422 28.97 -0.68 -2.62
CA ASP A 422 29.99 -1.32 -3.46
C ASP A 422 30.20 -0.57 -4.78
N THR A 423 31.13 -1.07 -5.61
CA THR A 423 31.44 -0.51 -6.93
C THR A 423 30.35 -0.73 -7.97
N LYS A 424 29.31 -1.51 -7.67
CA LYS A 424 28.10 -1.68 -8.50
C LYS A 424 26.91 -0.88 -7.96
N GLY A 425 27.12 -0.09 -6.91
CA GLY A 425 26.11 0.78 -6.31
C GLY A 425 25.17 0.07 -5.34
N ASN A 426 25.41 -1.19 -4.97
CA ASN A 426 24.59 -1.89 -3.99
C ASN A 426 24.98 -1.49 -2.55
N LEU A 427 24.00 -1.43 -1.64
CA LEU A 427 24.19 -1.01 -0.25
C LEU A 427 24.89 -2.12 0.57
N THR A 428 26.19 -1.98 0.86
CA THR A 428 26.93 -3.03 1.57
C THR A 428 26.91 -2.89 3.09
N LYS A 429 26.67 -1.68 3.60
CA LYS A 429 26.75 -1.40 5.04
C LYS A 429 25.80 -0.30 5.47
N VAL A 430 25.07 -0.55 6.56
CA VAL A 430 24.30 0.46 7.31
C VAL A 430 24.88 0.52 8.72
N THR A 431 25.32 1.72 9.11
CA THR A 431 25.79 2.02 10.46
C THR A 431 24.75 2.88 11.15
N PRO A 432 23.86 2.31 11.98
CA PRO A 432 22.89 3.07 12.74
C PRO A 432 23.55 3.84 13.90
N PRO A 433 22.83 4.75 14.56
CA PRO A 433 23.28 5.35 15.81
C PRO A 433 23.56 4.28 16.89
N ALA A 434 24.59 4.52 17.70
CA ALA A 434 24.89 3.66 18.84
C ALA A 434 23.70 3.60 19.82
N PRO A 435 23.48 2.49 20.54
CA PRO A 435 24.33 1.30 20.64
C PRO A 435 24.00 0.18 19.63
N LEU A 436 23.14 0.42 18.64
CA LEU A 436 22.80 -0.57 17.60
C LEU A 436 24.06 -1.03 16.85
N GLY A 437 24.04 -2.29 16.43
CA GLY A 437 25.10 -2.89 15.63
C GLY A 437 24.99 -2.52 14.15
N VAL A 438 26.08 -2.70 13.42
CA VAL A 438 26.14 -2.51 11.97
C VAL A 438 25.35 -3.62 11.28
N THR A 439 24.57 -3.26 10.25
CA THR A 439 24.02 -4.24 9.31
C THR A 439 24.86 -4.25 8.03
N THR A 440 25.19 -5.43 7.50
CA THR A 440 25.95 -5.59 6.25
C THR A 440 25.22 -6.47 5.25
N TYR A 441 25.47 -6.25 3.96
CA TYR A 441 24.83 -7.00 2.88
C TYR A 441 25.86 -7.46 1.86
N THR A 442 25.55 -8.59 1.23
CA THR A 442 26.19 -9.03 -0.02
C THR A 442 25.13 -9.26 -1.08
N TYR A 443 25.55 -9.24 -2.35
CA TYR A 443 24.65 -9.29 -3.49
C TYR A 443 25.11 -10.32 -4.50
N ASP A 444 24.16 -10.90 -5.22
CA ASP A 444 24.47 -11.70 -6.40
C ASP A 444 24.77 -10.83 -7.63
N ALA A 445 25.01 -11.46 -8.78
CA ALA A 445 25.34 -10.76 -10.02
C ALA A 445 24.24 -9.77 -10.47
N LEU A 446 22.97 -10.05 -10.16
CA LEU A 446 21.80 -9.25 -10.50
C LEU A 446 21.51 -8.14 -9.50
N GLY A 447 22.22 -8.10 -8.36
CA GLY A 447 21.99 -7.11 -7.31
C GLY A 447 20.88 -7.47 -6.33
N ARG A 448 20.47 -8.74 -6.30
CA ARG A 448 19.57 -9.25 -5.27
C ARG A 448 20.39 -9.56 -4.03
N THR A 449 19.82 -9.30 -2.86
CA THR A 449 20.50 -9.54 -1.58
C THR A 449 20.81 -11.02 -1.43
N ALA A 450 22.07 -11.41 -1.52
CA ALA A 450 22.49 -12.78 -1.29
C ALA A 450 22.57 -13.08 0.21
N THR A 451 23.13 -12.16 1.00
CA THR A 451 23.16 -12.29 2.46
C THR A 451 22.92 -10.97 3.15
N SER A 452 22.28 -11.00 4.30
CA SER A 452 22.26 -9.89 5.28
C SER A 452 22.90 -10.36 6.58
N THR A 453 23.69 -9.54 7.23
CA THR A 453 24.18 -9.77 8.60
C THR A 453 23.75 -8.61 9.47
N ASP A 454 22.90 -8.86 10.45
CA ASP A 454 22.32 -7.84 11.30
C ASP A 454 23.28 -7.34 12.39
N GLY A 455 22.81 -6.39 13.21
CA GLY A 455 23.62 -5.83 14.30
C GLY A 455 24.07 -6.85 15.36
N ARG A 456 23.38 -7.98 15.50
CA ARG A 456 23.73 -9.08 16.43
C ARG A 456 24.83 -9.99 15.85
N GLY A 457 25.17 -9.82 14.57
CA GLY A 457 26.08 -10.70 13.85
C GLY A 457 25.37 -11.92 13.27
N VAL A 458 24.04 -11.96 13.29
CA VAL A 458 23.26 -13.06 12.71
C VAL A 458 23.25 -12.89 11.20
N LYS A 459 23.75 -13.91 10.50
CA LYS A 459 23.81 -13.94 9.03
C LYS A 459 22.64 -14.73 8.46
N THR A 460 21.85 -14.05 7.62
CA THR A 460 20.75 -14.60 6.83
C THR A 460 21.18 -14.74 5.37
N LEU A 461 20.96 -15.91 4.78
CA LEU A 461 21.18 -16.23 3.37
C LEU A 461 19.84 -16.30 2.64
N TYR A 462 19.76 -15.69 1.46
CA TYR A 462 18.59 -15.76 0.58
C TYR A 462 18.95 -16.54 -0.68
N THR A 463 18.06 -17.45 -1.08
CA THR A 463 18.15 -18.16 -2.37
C THR A 463 16.93 -17.79 -3.20
N TYR A 464 17.15 -17.56 -4.48
CA TYR A 464 16.13 -17.15 -5.43
C TYR A 464 15.96 -18.19 -6.53
N ASP A 465 14.75 -18.30 -7.07
CA ASP A 465 14.53 -18.98 -8.34
C ASP A 465 14.87 -18.07 -9.54
N PRO A 466 14.78 -18.59 -10.78
CA PRO A 466 15.01 -17.80 -11.98
C PRO A 466 14.04 -16.62 -12.18
N ARG A 467 12.91 -16.55 -11.48
CA ARG A 467 11.94 -15.42 -11.54
C ARG A 467 12.09 -14.42 -10.40
N ASP A 468 13.26 -14.40 -9.75
CA ASP A 468 13.59 -13.49 -8.65
C ASP A 468 12.79 -13.71 -7.36
N ARG A 469 12.16 -14.87 -7.18
CA ARG A 469 11.37 -15.18 -5.98
C ARG A 469 12.20 -15.95 -4.96
N ILE A 470 12.03 -15.64 -3.67
CA ILE A 470 12.77 -16.29 -2.58
C ILE A 470 12.27 -17.72 -2.37
N THR A 471 13.12 -18.71 -2.61
CA THR A 471 12.81 -20.13 -2.36
C THR A 471 13.33 -20.63 -1.02
N LYS A 472 14.37 -19.99 -0.49
CA LYS A 472 14.99 -20.37 0.79
C LYS A 472 15.48 -19.14 1.54
N THR A 473 15.25 -19.12 2.85
CA THR A 473 15.89 -18.22 3.80
C THR A 473 16.54 -19.05 4.90
N ASP A 474 17.83 -18.86 5.13
CA ASP A 474 18.65 -19.71 6.00
C ASP A 474 19.48 -18.87 6.97
N THR A 475 19.64 -19.34 8.20
CA THR A 475 20.51 -18.72 9.21
C THR A 475 21.30 -19.80 9.94
N SER A 476 22.42 -19.45 10.57
CA SER A 476 23.25 -20.46 11.26
C SER A 476 22.65 -20.99 12.56
N GLY A 477 21.72 -20.26 13.17
CA GLY A 477 21.17 -20.55 14.51
C GLY A 477 19.67 -20.87 14.53
N TYR A 478 18.99 -20.87 13.38
CA TYR A 478 17.54 -21.06 13.30
C TYR A 478 17.14 -22.00 12.17
N ALA A 479 15.88 -22.45 12.20
CA ALA A 479 15.37 -23.35 11.16
C ALA A 479 15.29 -22.62 9.82
N THR A 480 15.74 -23.29 8.77
CA THR A 480 15.54 -22.81 7.40
C THR A 480 14.04 -22.63 7.10
N VAL A 481 13.69 -21.52 6.47
CA VAL A 481 12.38 -21.30 5.87
C VAL A 481 12.46 -21.57 4.37
N THR A 482 11.55 -22.40 3.85
CA THR A 482 11.48 -22.73 2.43
C THR A 482 10.11 -22.39 1.86
N HIS A 483 10.08 -21.89 0.64
CA HIS A 483 8.87 -21.59 -0.10
C HIS A 483 8.84 -22.39 -1.40
N THR A 484 7.66 -22.89 -1.75
CA THR A 484 7.37 -23.38 -3.09
C THR A 484 6.28 -22.54 -3.72
N TYR A 485 6.28 -22.51 -5.04
CA TYR A 485 5.31 -21.75 -5.80
C TYR A 485 4.70 -22.62 -6.89
N ASP A 486 3.44 -22.38 -7.22
CA ASP A 486 2.84 -22.96 -8.41
C ASP A 486 3.37 -22.31 -9.70
N THR A 487 2.94 -22.84 -10.84
CA THR A 487 3.40 -22.39 -12.16
C THR A 487 2.92 -20.97 -12.52
N ASP A 488 1.86 -20.47 -11.90
CA ASP A 488 1.36 -19.10 -12.10
C ASP A 488 2.02 -18.10 -11.17
N GLY A 489 2.68 -18.57 -10.11
CA GLY A 489 3.43 -17.72 -9.20
C GLY A 489 2.89 -17.67 -7.78
N ASN A 490 1.75 -18.32 -7.51
CA ASN A 490 1.15 -18.33 -6.18
C ASN A 490 2.02 -19.15 -5.23
N ILE A 491 2.12 -18.73 -3.97
CA ILE A 491 2.80 -19.51 -2.93
C ILE A 491 2.04 -20.81 -2.68
N ALA A 492 2.64 -21.97 -2.97
CA ALA A 492 1.99 -23.27 -2.81
C ALA A 492 2.26 -23.87 -1.42
N SER A 493 3.46 -23.65 -0.88
CA SER A 493 3.79 -24.07 0.48
C SER A 493 4.89 -23.23 1.13
N ARG A 494 4.90 -23.24 2.46
CA ARG A 494 5.94 -22.69 3.32
C ARG A 494 6.27 -23.75 4.37
N THR A 495 7.54 -24.11 4.51
CA THR A 495 8.00 -24.98 5.59
C THR A 495 9.02 -24.24 6.44
N ASP A 496 8.80 -24.23 7.75
CA ASP A 496 9.63 -23.57 8.75
C ASP A 496 9.66 -24.37 10.07
N SER A 497 10.19 -23.78 11.16
CA SER A 497 10.28 -24.44 12.48
C SER A 497 8.94 -24.86 13.08
N THR A 498 7.83 -24.26 12.64
CA THR A 498 6.49 -24.55 13.16
C THR A 498 5.80 -25.69 12.41
N GLY A 499 6.29 -26.05 11.23
CA GLY A 499 5.72 -27.07 10.36
C GLY A 499 5.54 -26.56 8.92
N THR A 500 4.65 -27.19 8.17
CA THR A 500 4.35 -26.83 6.79
C THR A 500 2.96 -26.22 6.68
N THR A 501 2.87 -25.02 6.12
CA THR A 501 1.61 -24.43 5.64
C THR A 501 1.49 -24.68 4.14
N THR A 502 0.30 -25.05 3.65
CA THR A 502 0.02 -25.20 2.22
C THR A 502 -1.18 -24.39 1.78
N TRP A 503 -1.16 -23.89 0.55
CA TRP A 503 -2.23 -23.12 -0.06
C TRP A 503 -2.66 -23.74 -1.37
N ILE A 504 -3.97 -23.80 -1.58
CA ILE A 504 -4.59 -24.26 -2.83
C ILE A 504 -5.41 -23.11 -3.40
N PHE A 505 -5.22 -22.84 -4.69
CA PHE A 505 -5.93 -21.77 -5.40
C PHE A 505 -6.89 -22.34 -6.44
N ASP A 506 -7.95 -21.61 -6.76
CA ASP A 506 -8.84 -21.94 -7.88
C ASP A 506 -8.24 -21.53 -9.25
N LYS A 507 -9.00 -21.74 -10.34
CA LYS A 507 -8.63 -21.32 -11.71
C LYS A 507 -8.56 -19.79 -11.90
N LEU A 508 -9.03 -19.02 -10.91
CA LEU A 508 -8.96 -17.55 -10.89
C LEU A 508 -7.80 -17.05 -10.01
N ASN A 509 -6.93 -17.95 -9.54
CA ASN A 509 -5.81 -17.68 -8.63
C ASN A 509 -6.24 -17.12 -7.27
N ARG A 510 -7.42 -17.51 -6.78
CA ARG A 510 -7.92 -17.14 -5.45
C ARG A 510 -7.75 -18.31 -4.47
N GLU A 511 -7.36 -18.03 -3.23
CA GLU A 511 -7.12 -19.05 -2.19
C GLU A 511 -8.44 -19.77 -1.82
N THR A 512 -8.47 -21.09 -1.91
CA THR A 512 -9.66 -21.91 -1.57
C THR A 512 -9.45 -22.78 -0.35
N ILE A 513 -8.22 -23.24 -0.12
CA ILE A 513 -7.87 -24.08 1.04
C ILE A 513 -6.52 -23.64 1.56
N ARG A 514 -6.43 -23.49 2.88
CA ARG A 514 -5.17 -23.38 3.61
C ARG A 514 -5.08 -24.52 4.61
N THR A 515 -3.98 -25.27 4.59
CA THR A 515 -3.65 -26.22 5.64
C THR A 515 -2.59 -25.59 6.53
N LEU A 516 -2.88 -25.42 7.82
CA LEU A 516 -1.98 -24.87 8.83
C LEU A 516 -0.97 -25.91 9.29
N GLN A 517 -0.01 -25.47 10.09
CA GLN A 517 1.14 -26.26 10.51
C GLN A 517 0.78 -27.42 11.46
N ASP A 518 -0.34 -27.31 12.14
CA ASP A 518 -0.91 -28.35 12.99
C ASP A 518 -1.79 -29.35 12.21
N GLY A 519 -1.93 -29.16 10.89
CA GLY A 519 -2.76 -29.97 10.00
C GLY A 519 -4.23 -29.54 9.95
N SER A 520 -4.64 -28.53 10.72
CA SER A 520 -5.98 -27.95 10.61
C SER A 520 -6.14 -27.26 9.25
N THR A 521 -7.38 -27.22 8.75
CA THR A 521 -7.68 -26.67 7.43
C THR A 521 -8.70 -25.56 7.54
N THR A 522 -8.48 -24.48 6.80
CA THR A 522 -9.49 -23.46 6.53
C THR A 522 -9.86 -23.49 5.06
N THR A 523 -11.11 -23.18 4.78
CA THR A 523 -11.66 -23.20 3.43
C THR A 523 -12.41 -21.92 3.13
N LEU A 524 -12.28 -21.45 1.89
CA LEU A 524 -12.94 -20.27 1.37
C LEU A 524 -13.68 -20.64 0.10
N ALA A 525 -14.89 -20.11 -0.02
CA ALA A 525 -15.57 -20.03 -1.30
C ALA A 525 -15.84 -18.58 -1.65
N TYR A 526 -16.01 -18.36 -2.94
CA TYR A 526 -16.26 -17.04 -3.49
C TYR A 526 -17.60 -17.03 -4.21
N THR A 527 -18.17 -15.84 -4.33
CA THR A 527 -19.38 -15.59 -5.11
C THR A 527 -19.16 -16.06 -6.57
N PRO A 528 -20.20 -16.62 -7.21
CA PRO A 528 -20.15 -16.95 -8.63
C PRO A 528 -19.81 -15.74 -9.52
N GLY A 529 -20.21 -14.54 -9.09
CA GLY A 529 -19.96 -13.22 -9.66
C GLY A 529 -18.52 -12.74 -9.73
N GLY A 530 -17.59 -13.44 -9.09
CA GLY A 530 -16.19 -13.34 -9.48
C GLY A 530 -15.27 -12.50 -8.61
N GLY A 531 -15.51 -12.36 -7.30
CA GLY A 531 -14.47 -11.79 -6.43
C GLY A 531 -14.65 -11.91 -4.93
N GLU A 532 -15.87 -11.77 -4.43
CA GLU A 532 -16.15 -11.65 -3.00
C GLU A 532 -16.14 -13.01 -2.30
N VAL A 533 -15.75 -13.03 -1.02
CA VAL A 533 -15.85 -14.25 -0.21
C VAL A 533 -17.34 -14.53 0.06
N ASP A 534 -17.85 -15.67 -0.38
CA ASP A 534 -19.21 -16.14 -0.14
C ASP A 534 -19.31 -16.72 1.27
N TRP A 535 -18.39 -17.62 1.60
CA TRP A 535 -18.26 -18.15 2.94
C TRP A 535 -16.83 -18.56 3.26
N TYR A 536 -16.57 -18.64 4.56
CA TYR A 536 -15.31 -19.03 5.14
C TYR A 536 -15.57 -20.09 6.23
N THR A 537 -14.80 -21.17 6.25
CA THR A 537 -14.87 -22.19 7.32
C THR A 537 -13.52 -22.36 7.97
N ASP A 538 -13.51 -22.35 9.29
CA ASP A 538 -12.36 -22.71 10.13
C ASP A 538 -12.78 -23.75 11.19
N PRO A 539 -11.87 -24.18 12.09
CA PRO A 539 -12.21 -25.14 13.14
C PRO A 539 -13.39 -24.73 14.06
N ASN A 540 -13.75 -23.43 14.15
CA ASN A 540 -14.92 -22.96 14.91
C ASN A 540 -16.24 -23.04 14.11
N GLY A 541 -16.17 -23.30 12.81
CA GLY A 541 -17.31 -23.50 11.93
C GLY A 541 -17.36 -22.52 10.76
N LYS A 542 -18.51 -22.51 10.07
CA LYS A 542 -18.75 -21.75 8.85
C LYS A 542 -19.28 -20.35 9.17
N THR A 543 -18.74 -19.34 8.51
CA THR A 543 -19.26 -17.96 8.47
C THR A 543 -19.68 -17.64 7.04
N ASP A 544 -20.91 -17.18 6.85
CA ASP A 544 -21.45 -16.79 5.54
C ASP A 544 -21.52 -15.27 5.40
N TYR A 545 -21.31 -14.77 4.18
CA TYR A 545 -21.32 -13.35 3.85
C TYR A 545 -22.32 -13.07 2.74
N THR A 546 -23.02 -11.94 2.82
CA THR A 546 -23.90 -11.46 1.74
C THR A 546 -23.50 -10.05 1.35
N TRP A 547 -23.52 -9.79 0.05
CA TRP A 547 -23.05 -8.55 -0.56
C TRP A 547 -24.22 -7.84 -1.25
N ASP A 548 -24.16 -6.51 -1.34
CA ASP A 548 -25.03 -5.78 -2.26
C ASP A 548 -24.39 -5.65 -3.65
N LYS A 549 -25.12 -5.00 -4.55
CA LYS A 549 -24.74 -4.77 -5.94
C LYS A 549 -23.49 -3.92 -6.14
N ALA A 550 -23.01 -3.24 -5.10
CA ALA A 550 -21.77 -2.48 -5.12
C ALA A 550 -20.61 -3.25 -4.44
N GLY A 551 -20.78 -4.55 -4.17
CA GLY A 551 -19.76 -5.37 -3.52
C GLY A 551 -19.58 -5.03 -2.04
N ARG A 552 -20.57 -4.41 -1.37
CA ARG A 552 -20.49 -4.05 0.05
C ARG A 552 -21.15 -5.12 0.92
N LEU A 553 -20.49 -5.50 2.01
CA LEU A 553 -20.97 -6.53 2.94
C LEU A 553 -22.28 -6.07 3.61
N THR A 554 -23.42 -6.70 3.32
CA THR A 554 -24.72 -6.37 3.94
C THR A 554 -25.11 -7.31 5.06
N GLU A 555 -24.59 -8.54 5.06
CA GLU A 555 -24.88 -9.56 6.08
C GLU A 555 -23.65 -10.41 6.39
N LEU A 556 -23.47 -10.73 7.68
CA LEU A 556 -22.58 -11.76 8.17
C LEU A 556 -23.37 -12.72 9.05
N LEU A 557 -23.33 -14.01 8.73
CA LEU A 557 -23.93 -15.08 9.53
C LEU A 557 -22.82 -15.87 10.23
N ASP A 558 -22.80 -15.84 11.56
CA ASP A 558 -21.80 -16.55 12.35
C ASP A 558 -22.03 -18.08 12.37
N PRO A 559 -21.09 -18.89 12.90
CA PRO A 559 -21.24 -20.35 12.99
C PRO A 559 -22.45 -20.86 13.80
N ALA A 560 -23.11 -20.01 14.59
CA ALA A 560 -24.33 -20.32 15.32
C ALA A 560 -25.61 -19.88 14.58
N GLY A 561 -25.50 -19.38 13.36
CA GLY A 561 -26.62 -18.83 12.58
C GLY A 561 -27.07 -17.47 13.09
N LYS A 562 -26.22 -16.72 13.80
CA LYS A 562 -26.54 -15.38 14.29
C LYS A 562 -26.11 -14.34 13.26
N LYS A 563 -27.03 -13.44 12.98
CA LYS A 563 -26.96 -12.50 11.86
C LYS A 563 -26.53 -11.10 12.32
N THR A 564 -25.44 -10.59 11.76
CA THR A 564 -25.09 -9.17 11.79
C THR A 564 -25.41 -8.54 10.43
N THR A 565 -26.05 -7.36 10.41
CA THR A 565 -26.31 -6.63 9.15
C THR A 565 -25.68 -5.25 9.12
N TYR A 566 -25.35 -4.78 7.93
CA TYR A 566 -24.68 -3.50 7.72
C TYR A 566 -25.48 -2.60 6.78
N GLN A 567 -25.40 -1.29 7.00
CA GLN A 567 -25.98 -0.26 6.14
C GLN A 567 -24.93 0.81 5.86
N TYR A 568 -25.07 1.45 4.70
CA TYR A 568 -24.10 2.38 4.13
C TYR A 568 -24.77 3.66 3.67
N ASN A 569 -24.03 4.76 3.60
CA ASN A 569 -24.45 5.95 2.84
C ASN A 569 -24.10 5.78 1.35
N ASN A 570 -24.37 6.82 0.54
CA ASN A 570 -24.10 6.78 -0.90
C ASN A 570 -22.59 6.83 -1.22
N ASN A 571 -21.74 7.25 -0.28
CA ASN A 571 -20.29 7.20 -0.40
C ASN A 571 -19.72 5.83 0.01
N ASP A 572 -20.55 4.81 0.16
CA ASP A 572 -20.16 3.46 0.59
C ASP A 572 -19.53 3.40 1.99
N LYS A 573 -19.74 4.42 2.81
CA LYS A 573 -19.31 4.43 4.22
C LYS A 573 -20.36 3.79 5.09
N ARG A 574 -19.94 2.85 5.95
CA ARG A 574 -20.82 2.14 6.88
C ARG A 574 -21.42 3.14 7.87
N THR A 575 -22.74 3.25 7.88
CA THR A 575 -23.51 4.13 8.79
C THR A 575 -24.23 3.36 9.88
N LYS A 576 -24.40 2.04 9.74
CA LYS A 576 -25.05 1.22 10.77
C LYS A 576 -24.58 -0.22 10.75
N THR A 577 -24.32 -0.78 11.93
CA THR A 577 -24.19 -2.21 12.19
C THR A 577 -25.31 -2.64 13.13
N THR A 578 -26.04 -3.70 12.79
CA THR A 578 -27.07 -4.29 13.65
C THR A 578 -26.63 -5.69 14.05
N TYR A 579 -26.35 -5.87 15.33
CA TYR A 579 -25.99 -7.14 15.93
C TYR A 579 -27.23 -7.95 16.35
N PRO A 580 -27.07 -9.27 16.58
CA PRO A 580 -28.06 -10.12 17.21
C PRO A 580 -28.62 -9.54 18.52
N GLY A 581 -29.90 -9.82 18.80
CA GLY A 581 -30.63 -9.19 19.90
C GLY A 581 -31.10 -7.76 19.60
N GLY A 582 -30.84 -7.23 18.40
CA GLY A 582 -31.32 -5.91 17.96
C GLY A 582 -30.47 -4.74 18.44
N THR A 583 -29.25 -5.00 18.90
CA THR A 583 -28.30 -3.92 19.25
C THR A 583 -27.82 -3.24 17.97
N THR A 584 -27.96 -1.93 17.86
CA THR A 584 -27.54 -1.17 16.68
C THR A 584 -26.46 -0.18 17.04
N GLN A 585 -25.31 -0.25 16.37
CA GLN A 585 -24.29 0.80 16.36
C GLN A 585 -24.47 1.65 15.09
N SER A 586 -24.76 2.94 15.25
CA SER A 586 -24.96 3.91 14.16
C SER A 586 -23.85 4.96 14.16
N ILE A 587 -23.50 5.43 12.97
CA ILE A 587 -22.44 6.41 12.72
C ILE A 587 -23.02 7.57 11.91
N THR A 588 -22.82 8.79 12.39
CA THR A 588 -23.11 10.02 11.64
C THR A 588 -21.80 10.59 11.11
N LEU A 589 -21.75 10.87 9.81
CA LEU A 589 -20.59 11.43 9.13
C LEU A 589 -20.85 12.89 8.73
N ASP A 590 -19.80 13.69 8.67
CA ASP A 590 -19.87 15.02 8.05
C ASP A 590 -19.62 14.97 6.53
N PRO A 591 -19.71 16.11 5.80
CA PRO A 591 -19.46 16.16 4.35
C PRO A 591 -18.08 15.67 3.88
N SER A 592 -17.10 15.54 4.77
CA SER A 592 -15.76 15.02 4.46
C SER A 592 -15.61 13.55 4.88
N ASN A 593 -16.73 12.86 5.12
CA ASN A 593 -16.81 11.47 5.61
C ASN A 593 -16.14 11.23 6.98
N ARG A 594 -15.98 12.26 7.81
CA ARG A 594 -15.43 12.09 9.16
C ARG A 594 -16.55 11.78 10.17
N PRO A 595 -16.37 10.85 11.12
CA PRO A 595 -17.38 10.54 12.14
C PRO A 595 -17.60 11.71 13.10
N THR A 596 -18.83 12.21 13.17
CA THR A 596 -19.25 13.22 14.16
C THR A 596 -20.00 12.60 15.32
N THR A 597 -20.61 11.42 15.14
CA THR A 597 -21.29 10.69 16.20
C THR A 597 -21.16 9.18 16.00
N ILE A 598 -20.91 8.43 17.08
CA ILE A 598 -21.05 6.97 17.12
C ILE A 598 -21.97 6.62 18.29
N LYS A 599 -23.09 5.97 18.00
CA LYS A 599 -24.13 5.66 18.99
C LYS A 599 -24.54 4.21 18.92
N THR A 600 -24.42 3.49 20.02
CA THR A 600 -24.89 2.10 20.16
C THR A 600 -26.09 2.03 21.09
N VAL A 601 -27.19 1.43 20.64
CA VAL A 601 -28.44 1.25 21.41
C VAL A 601 -28.88 -0.21 21.39
N SER A 602 -29.37 -0.72 22.51
CA SER A 602 -30.02 -2.02 22.65
C SER A 602 -31.38 -1.82 23.30
N GLY A 603 -32.47 -2.06 22.56
CA GLY A 603 -33.83 -1.69 22.98
C GLY A 603 -33.93 -0.18 23.27
N THR A 604 -34.25 0.19 24.50
CA THR A 604 -34.28 1.60 24.95
C THR A 604 -32.98 2.05 25.65
N THR A 605 -32.00 1.16 25.78
CA THR A 605 -30.76 1.43 26.53
C THR A 605 -29.66 1.89 25.58
N THR A 606 -29.10 3.07 25.83
CA THR A 606 -27.89 3.56 25.16
C THR A 606 -26.65 2.94 25.81
N LEU A 607 -25.85 2.23 25.03
CA LEU A 607 -24.62 1.58 25.48
C LEU A 607 -23.37 2.42 25.16
N VAL A 608 -23.35 3.10 24.01
CA VAL A 608 -22.27 3.99 23.59
C VAL A 608 -22.92 5.22 22.97
N ASP A 609 -22.43 6.42 23.28
CA ASP A 609 -22.90 7.67 22.66
C ASP A 609 -21.74 8.67 22.65
N LEU A 610 -21.00 8.68 21.54
CA LEU A 610 -19.79 9.47 21.34
C LEU A 610 -20.06 10.59 20.33
N THR A 611 -19.60 11.81 20.64
CA THR A 611 -19.61 12.94 19.71
C THR A 611 -18.18 13.43 19.47
N TYR A 612 -17.85 13.77 18.22
CA TYR A 612 -16.51 14.21 17.82
C TYR A 612 -16.55 15.61 17.20
N THR A 613 -15.46 16.37 17.36
CA THR A 613 -15.24 17.64 16.66
C THR A 613 -13.85 17.70 16.03
N TYR A 614 -13.70 18.50 14.98
CA TYR A 614 -12.45 18.63 14.19
C TYR A 614 -11.93 20.06 14.08
N LYS A 615 -12.77 21.06 14.42
CA LYS A 615 -12.45 22.48 14.28
C LYS A 615 -11.44 22.95 15.32
N TYR A 616 -10.52 23.81 14.91
CA TYR A 616 -9.42 24.32 15.73
C TYR A 616 -9.13 25.81 15.44
N GLY A 617 -8.09 26.35 16.07
CA GLY A 617 -7.72 27.76 15.93
C GLY A 617 -8.58 28.68 16.80
N THR A 618 -8.45 29.99 16.57
CA THR A 618 -9.20 31.03 17.30
C THR A 618 -10.69 30.82 17.09
N ASP A 619 -11.44 30.68 18.19
CA ASP A 619 -12.90 30.45 18.21
C ASP A 619 -13.39 29.23 17.40
N GLY A 620 -12.50 28.28 17.05
CA GLY A 620 -12.84 27.13 16.22
C GLY A 620 -13.20 27.51 14.78
N ALA A 621 -12.59 28.57 14.25
CA ALA A 621 -12.87 29.05 12.89
C ALA A 621 -12.31 28.13 11.79
N GLU A 622 -11.24 27.39 12.06
CA GLU A 622 -10.56 26.53 11.09
C GLU A 622 -11.05 25.08 11.20
N ASP A 623 -11.21 24.39 10.07
CA ASP A 623 -11.51 22.95 10.03
C ASP A 623 -10.24 22.17 9.68
N GLY A 624 -9.98 21.06 10.37
CA GLY A 624 -8.78 20.23 10.18
C GLY A 624 -9.09 18.78 9.84
N THR A 625 -8.20 17.84 10.11
CA THR A 625 -8.49 16.39 9.97
C THR A 625 -8.40 15.64 11.29
N LYS A 626 -7.81 16.25 12.31
CA LYS A 626 -7.62 15.63 13.64
C LYS A 626 -8.82 15.87 14.56
N ILE A 627 -9.18 14.84 15.33
CA ILE A 627 -10.17 14.94 16.41
C ILE A 627 -9.68 15.94 17.47
N ARG A 628 -10.48 16.96 17.75
CA ARG A 628 -10.20 18.00 18.75
C ARG A 628 -10.93 17.74 20.05
N THR A 629 -12.13 17.18 19.98
CA THR A 629 -12.82 16.67 21.17
C THR A 629 -13.52 15.34 20.88
N ARG A 630 -13.61 14.50 21.92
CA ARG A 630 -14.46 13.32 21.99
C ARG A 630 -15.30 13.42 23.26
N LYS A 631 -16.62 13.49 23.13
CA LYS A 631 -17.55 13.51 24.26
C LYS A 631 -18.29 12.19 24.36
N ASP A 632 -18.23 11.53 25.52
CA ASP A 632 -19.13 10.44 25.88
C ASP A 632 -20.37 11.00 26.57
N ASN A 633 -21.51 11.00 25.88
CA ASN A 633 -22.78 11.49 26.40
C ASN A 633 -23.40 10.55 27.45
N THR A 634 -22.94 9.30 27.57
CA THR A 634 -23.42 8.39 28.62
C THR A 634 -22.79 8.72 29.97
N THR A 635 -21.52 9.12 29.98
CA THR A 635 -20.80 9.51 31.21
C THR A 635 -20.74 11.04 31.40
N GLN A 636 -21.11 11.80 30.38
CA GLN A 636 -20.92 13.26 30.25
C GLN A 636 -19.45 13.69 30.32
N THR A 637 -18.52 12.80 29.97
CA THR A 637 -17.07 13.12 29.94
C THR A 637 -16.69 13.63 28.56
N THR A 638 -16.01 14.78 28.50
CA THR A 638 -15.38 15.32 27.29
C THR A 638 -13.87 15.20 27.40
N ASP A 639 -13.25 14.49 26.46
CA ASP A 639 -11.81 14.52 26.21
C ASP A 639 -11.50 15.61 25.17
N THR A 640 -10.61 16.54 25.52
CA THR A 640 -10.10 17.58 24.62
C THR A 640 -8.64 17.33 24.27
N TYR A 641 -8.32 17.31 22.97
CA TYR A 641 -6.99 16.99 22.44
C TYR A 641 -6.32 18.23 21.84
N VAL A 642 -5.03 18.39 22.16
CA VAL A 642 -4.17 19.42 21.57
C VAL A 642 -2.96 18.73 20.98
N TYR A 643 -2.52 19.21 19.81
CA TYR A 643 -1.37 18.68 19.08
C TYR A 643 -0.23 19.70 19.06
N ASP A 644 1.01 19.22 18.99
CA ASP A 644 2.19 20.06 18.81
C ASP A 644 2.40 20.46 17.33
N SER A 645 3.45 21.24 17.03
CA SER A 645 3.73 21.68 15.66
C SER A 645 4.16 20.56 14.71
N HIS A 646 4.47 19.36 15.23
CA HIS A 646 4.68 18.14 14.47
C HIS A 646 3.39 17.33 14.29
N GLY A 647 2.25 17.80 14.81
CA GLY A 647 0.98 17.07 14.76
C GLY A 647 0.90 15.91 15.75
N ARG A 648 1.80 15.81 16.73
CA ARG A 648 1.78 14.76 17.77
C ARG A 648 0.88 15.18 18.93
N LEU A 649 0.28 14.22 19.63
CA LEU A 649 -0.58 14.51 20.78
C LEU A 649 0.22 15.22 21.88
N LYS A 650 -0.10 16.47 22.20
CA LYS A 650 0.56 17.28 23.24
C LYS A 650 -0.18 17.24 24.57
N SER A 651 -1.51 17.19 24.54
CA SER A 651 -2.31 17.00 25.74
C SER A 651 -3.66 16.37 25.45
N ALA A 652 -4.18 15.64 26.43
CA ALA A 652 -5.54 15.12 26.47
C ALA A 652 -6.16 15.43 27.83
N THR A 653 -7.20 16.26 27.87
CA THR A 653 -7.85 16.67 29.12
C THR A 653 -9.26 16.08 29.18
N ALA A 654 -9.48 15.18 30.13
CA ALA A 654 -10.82 14.65 30.41
C ALA A 654 -11.54 15.58 31.40
N GLN A 655 -12.77 15.98 31.08
CA GLN A 655 -13.60 16.82 31.94
C GLN A 655 -15.02 16.25 32.01
N LYS A 656 -15.52 16.05 33.23
CA LYS A 656 -16.93 15.75 33.49
C LYS A 656 -17.57 16.94 34.22
N PRO A 657 -18.77 17.42 33.84
CA PRO A 657 -19.41 18.55 34.52
C PRO A 657 -19.52 18.35 36.03
N GLY A 658 -19.09 19.34 36.80
CA GLY A 658 -19.10 19.28 38.28
C GLY A 658 -17.93 18.50 38.91
N GLU A 659 -17.05 17.89 38.12
CA GLU A 659 -15.84 17.22 38.61
C GLU A 659 -14.57 17.99 38.19
N ALA A 660 -13.45 17.72 38.84
CA ALA A 660 -12.17 18.32 38.45
C ALA A 660 -11.70 17.78 37.09
N SER A 661 -11.02 18.61 36.30
CA SER A 661 -10.37 18.15 35.07
C SER A 661 -9.26 17.15 35.40
N VAL A 662 -9.08 16.16 34.52
CA VAL A 662 -7.98 15.21 34.56
C VAL A 662 -7.07 15.51 33.36
N PRO A 663 -6.17 16.50 33.47
CA PRO A 663 -5.25 16.84 32.40
C PRO A 663 -4.18 15.76 32.24
N ARG A 664 -3.87 15.45 30.99
CA ARG A 664 -2.71 14.63 30.62
C ARG A 664 -1.86 15.40 29.63
N SER A 665 -0.57 15.48 29.89
CA SER A 665 0.40 16.12 29.00
C SER A 665 1.39 15.10 28.46
N TYR A 666 1.85 15.36 27.24
CA TYR A 666 2.84 14.56 26.54
C TYR A 666 3.85 15.52 25.91
N SER A 667 5.13 15.27 26.14
CA SER A 667 6.21 16.00 25.48
C SER A 667 7.11 15.02 24.77
N TYR A 668 7.68 15.44 23.65
CA TYR A 668 8.57 14.61 22.84
C TYR A 668 9.87 15.35 22.57
N ASP A 669 10.92 14.60 22.31
CA ASP A 669 12.09 15.14 21.66
C ASP A 669 11.80 15.42 20.17
N LYS A 670 12.80 15.93 19.45
CA LYS A 670 12.62 16.27 18.04
C LYS A 670 12.49 15.04 17.15
N ALA A 671 13.05 13.89 17.56
CA ALA A 671 12.92 12.63 16.84
C ALA A 671 11.62 11.87 17.16
N GLY A 672 10.77 12.35 18.08
CA GLY A 672 9.49 11.72 18.41
C GLY A 672 9.50 10.80 19.62
N ASN A 673 10.61 10.68 20.35
CA ASN A 673 10.61 9.92 21.59
C ASN A 673 9.83 10.67 22.67
N LEU A 674 8.89 10.00 23.34
CA LEU A 674 8.10 10.58 24.42
C LEU A 674 8.98 10.87 25.64
N LEU A 675 9.26 12.14 25.94
CA LEU A 675 10.12 12.58 27.05
C LEU A 675 9.41 12.64 28.40
N ALA A 676 8.13 12.98 28.39
CA ALA A 676 7.33 12.99 29.60
C ALA A 676 5.86 12.70 29.30
N SER A 677 5.20 12.07 30.26
CA SER A 677 3.76 11.88 30.27
C SER A 677 3.19 12.14 31.66
N SER A 678 2.05 12.81 31.76
CA SER A 678 1.32 12.90 33.02
C SER A 678 -0.04 12.21 32.88
N THR A 679 -0.22 11.06 33.54
CA THR A 679 -1.52 10.36 33.64
C THR A 679 -2.06 10.44 35.07
N VAL A 680 -1.17 10.32 36.06
CA VAL A 680 -1.31 10.71 37.48
C VAL A 680 0.12 10.94 38.00
N GLY A 681 0.55 12.20 38.15
CA GLY A 681 1.96 12.55 38.41
C GLY A 681 2.82 12.65 37.14
N SER A 682 4.00 13.27 37.25
CA SER A 682 4.88 13.52 36.10
C SER A 682 5.84 12.34 35.91
N THR A 683 5.61 11.53 34.88
CA THR A 683 6.56 10.51 34.44
C THR A 683 7.53 11.12 33.43
N THR A 684 8.82 10.80 33.56
CA THR A 684 9.88 11.24 32.62
C THR A 684 10.61 10.05 32.02
N TYR A 685 11.09 10.21 30.79
CA TYR A 685 11.75 9.17 30.00
C TYR A 685 13.08 9.69 29.44
N GLY A 686 14.09 8.84 29.41
CA GLY A 686 15.39 9.10 28.78
C GLY A 686 15.71 8.05 27.74
N TYR A 687 16.33 8.48 26.64
CA TYR A 687 16.64 7.64 25.49
C TYR A 687 18.12 7.75 25.12
N ASN A 688 18.65 6.68 24.54
CA ASN A 688 19.96 6.73 23.90
C ASN A 688 19.85 7.20 22.44
N ASP A 689 20.99 7.27 21.76
CA ASP A 689 21.10 7.76 20.38
C ASP A 689 20.36 6.89 19.35
N ALA A 690 20.06 5.63 19.68
CA ALA A 690 19.24 4.73 18.87
C ALA A 690 17.74 4.82 19.18
N SER A 691 17.31 5.84 19.93
CA SER A 691 15.93 5.99 20.40
C SER A 691 15.44 4.83 21.28
N GLN A 692 16.34 4.07 21.91
CA GLN A 692 15.96 3.05 22.88
C GLN A 692 15.72 3.69 24.24
N LEU A 693 14.68 3.27 24.96
CA LEU A 693 14.37 3.77 26.29
C LEU A 693 15.39 3.22 27.29
N THR A 694 16.10 4.11 27.98
CA THR A 694 17.16 3.75 28.95
C THR A 694 16.86 4.20 30.36
N THR A 695 15.95 5.16 30.52
CA THR A 695 15.64 5.77 31.81
C THR A 695 14.15 6.02 31.92
N LYS A 696 13.57 5.72 33.09
CA LYS A 696 12.21 6.13 33.45
C LYS A 696 12.21 6.66 34.88
N ASP A 697 11.69 7.86 35.09
CA ASP A 697 11.61 8.51 36.41
C ASP A 697 12.96 8.56 37.15
N GLY A 698 14.05 8.81 36.39
CA GLY A 698 15.42 8.80 36.88
C GLY A 698 16.04 7.41 37.10
N VAL A 699 15.26 6.33 37.01
CA VAL A 699 15.74 4.95 37.12
C VAL A 699 16.36 4.50 35.80
N THR A 700 17.66 4.21 35.83
CA THR A 700 18.48 3.82 34.66
C THR A 700 18.71 2.32 34.53
N THR A 701 18.25 1.53 35.50
CA THR A 701 18.39 0.07 35.52
C THR A 701 17.11 -0.62 35.02
N GLY A 702 17.25 -1.86 34.56
CA GLY A 702 16.10 -2.68 34.10
C GLY A 702 15.73 -2.54 32.62
N TRP A 703 16.48 -1.73 31.86
CA TRP A 703 16.31 -1.56 30.42
C TRP A 703 17.50 -2.14 29.66
N SER A 704 17.27 -3.04 28.72
CA SER A 704 18.32 -3.59 27.87
C SER A 704 17.78 -4.00 26.51
N TYR A 705 18.66 -3.99 25.52
CA TYR A 705 18.33 -4.34 24.15
C TYR A 705 19.48 -5.13 23.53
N ASP A 706 19.16 -5.98 22.56
CA ASP A 706 20.17 -6.58 21.71
C ASP A 706 20.72 -5.56 20.69
N LYS A 707 21.67 -6.01 19.86
CA LYS A 707 22.31 -5.16 18.86
C LYS A 707 21.48 -4.92 17.60
N ALA A 708 20.38 -5.66 17.39
CA ALA A 708 19.39 -5.35 16.37
C ALA A 708 18.33 -4.35 16.88
N GLY A 709 18.29 -4.13 18.19
CA GLY A 709 17.41 -3.16 18.85
C GLY A 709 16.20 -3.78 19.53
N ASN A 710 16.09 -5.11 19.55
CA ASN A 710 14.98 -5.75 20.22
C ASN A 710 15.17 -5.66 21.75
N GLU A 711 14.11 -5.33 22.48
CA GLU A 711 14.10 -5.27 23.95
C GLU A 711 14.47 -6.65 24.54
N THR A 712 15.44 -6.69 25.44
CA THR A 712 15.86 -7.90 26.18
C THR A 712 15.48 -7.86 27.67
N SER A 713 15.14 -6.68 28.17
CA SER A 713 14.53 -6.47 29.49
C SER A 713 13.91 -5.08 29.55
N ALA A 714 12.77 -4.98 30.23
CA ALA A 714 12.12 -3.72 30.56
C ALA A 714 11.45 -3.76 31.93
N ALA A 715 11.49 -2.64 32.65
CA ALA A 715 10.83 -2.47 33.94
C ALA A 715 9.84 -1.30 33.91
N PRO A 716 8.71 -1.41 33.18
CA PRO A 716 7.73 -0.33 33.10
C PRO A 716 7.03 -0.12 34.45
N SER A 717 7.12 1.10 35.02
CA SER A 717 6.30 1.46 36.19
C SER A 717 4.81 1.40 35.84
N GLY A 718 4.02 0.68 36.64
CA GLY A 718 2.59 0.47 36.39
C GLY A 718 2.27 -0.62 35.36
N GLY A 719 3.28 -1.17 34.69
CA GLY A 719 3.17 -2.35 33.83
C GLY A 719 3.82 -3.58 34.48
N THR A 720 3.81 -4.70 33.76
CA THR A 720 4.51 -5.91 34.21
C THR A 720 5.97 -5.84 33.81
N ALA A 721 6.88 -6.03 34.76
CA ALA A 721 8.31 -6.16 34.46
C ALA A 721 8.54 -7.34 33.52
N ARG A 722 9.31 -7.10 32.46
CA ARG A 722 9.68 -8.10 31.46
C ARG A 722 11.18 -8.36 31.55
N THR A 723 11.55 -9.63 31.73
CA THR A 723 12.95 -10.04 31.83
C THR A 723 13.18 -11.33 31.06
N GLY A 724 14.45 -11.62 30.75
CA GLY A 724 14.82 -12.85 30.05
C GLY A 724 14.20 -12.95 28.66
N GLU A 725 13.99 -11.80 28.00
CA GLU A 725 13.50 -11.78 26.63
C GLU A 725 14.60 -12.30 25.71
N THR A 726 14.23 -13.24 24.84
CA THR A 726 15.13 -13.79 23.82
C THR A 726 14.46 -13.75 22.47
N TRP A 727 15.26 -13.66 21.41
CA TRP A 727 14.79 -13.45 20.05
C TRP A 727 15.35 -14.51 19.12
N THR A 728 14.58 -14.88 18.10
CA THR A 728 15.06 -15.73 17.00
C THR A 728 16.05 -14.97 16.11
N ASP A 729 16.73 -15.69 15.23
CA ASP A 729 17.59 -15.09 14.20
C ASP A 729 16.81 -14.13 13.27
N HIS A 730 15.49 -14.29 13.17
CA HIS A 730 14.58 -13.41 12.42
C HIS A 730 13.98 -12.27 13.26
N SER A 731 14.50 -12.01 14.47
CA SER A 731 13.95 -10.99 15.39
C SER A 731 12.47 -11.23 15.76
N GLN A 732 12.07 -12.50 15.87
CA GLN A 732 10.79 -12.89 16.47
C GLN A 732 10.99 -13.12 17.97
N LEU A 733 10.04 -12.66 18.80
CA LEU A 733 10.14 -12.84 20.26
C LEU A 733 9.99 -14.35 20.56
N LYS A 734 10.99 -14.96 21.19
CA LYS A 734 11.07 -16.41 21.42
C LYS A 734 10.72 -16.81 22.86
N SER A 735 11.09 -15.97 23.82
CA SER A 735 10.79 -16.20 25.24
C SER A 735 10.70 -14.86 25.95
N ILE A 736 9.88 -14.79 26.99
CA ILE A 736 9.72 -13.61 27.85
C ILE A 736 9.30 -14.07 29.26
N THR A 737 9.82 -13.42 30.30
CA THR A 737 9.38 -13.64 31.68
C THR A 737 8.61 -12.44 32.19
N THR A 738 7.34 -12.66 32.53
CA THR A 738 6.45 -11.65 33.11
C THR A 738 5.80 -12.21 34.37
N SER A 739 5.68 -11.40 35.43
CA SER A 739 5.07 -11.81 36.70
C SER A 739 5.63 -13.13 37.27
N GLY A 740 6.93 -13.37 37.09
CA GLY A 740 7.61 -14.60 37.54
C GLY A 740 7.39 -15.84 36.67
N ALA A 741 6.60 -15.76 35.59
CA ALA A 741 6.35 -16.85 34.67
C ALA A 741 7.10 -16.64 33.35
N THR A 742 7.96 -17.58 32.99
CA THR A 742 8.61 -17.63 31.66
C THR A 742 7.66 -18.27 30.66
N ARG A 743 7.43 -17.58 29.54
CA ARG A 743 6.54 -17.99 28.45
C ARG A 743 7.36 -18.15 27.19
N ALA A 744 7.28 -19.32 26.57
CA ALA A 744 7.86 -19.56 25.26
C ALA A 744 6.89 -19.11 24.16
N LEU A 745 7.43 -18.65 23.05
CA LEU A 745 6.70 -18.22 21.87
C LEU A 745 7.29 -18.88 20.63
N THR A 746 6.44 -19.20 19.66
CA THR A 746 6.87 -19.66 18.34
C THR A 746 6.16 -18.89 17.25
N HIS A 747 6.88 -18.64 16.16
CA HIS A 747 6.41 -17.90 15.00
C HIS A 747 6.73 -18.66 13.73
N ALA A 748 5.82 -18.58 12.77
CA ALA A 748 6.02 -19.13 11.44
C ALA A 748 6.73 -18.11 10.53
N GLY A 749 7.39 -18.60 9.48
CA GLY A 749 8.12 -17.78 8.53
C GLY A 749 9.27 -16.96 9.14
N THR A 750 9.61 -15.87 8.46
CA THR A 750 10.76 -15.00 8.78
C THR A 750 10.37 -13.65 9.34
N ASP A 751 9.07 -13.41 9.59
CA ASP A 751 8.54 -12.16 10.14
C ASP A 751 7.78 -12.41 11.45
N ASN A 752 7.36 -11.35 12.12
CA ASN A 752 6.68 -11.48 13.42
C ASN A 752 5.15 -11.57 13.31
N THR A 753 4.58 -11.64 12.11
CA THR A 753 3.12 -11.52 11.89
C THR A 753 2.36 -12.73 12.40
N GLU A 754 2.92 -13.92 12.20
CA GLU A 754 2.26 -15.19 12.47
C GLU A 754 2.85 -15.88 13.72
N ARG A 755 2.44 -15.43 14.91
CA ARG A 755 2.72 -16.17 16.16
C ARG A 755 1.82 -17.38 16.24
N THR A 756 2.38 -18.59 16.20
CA THR A 756 1.63 -19.86 16.27
C THR A 756 1.41 -20.36 17.69
N ASN A 757 2.31 -20.07 18.64
CA ASN A 757 2.10 -20.40 20.05
C ASN A 757 2.56 -19.29 21.01
N LEU A 758 1.90 -19.22 22.16
CA LEU A 758 2.34 -18.51 23.38
C LEU A 758 2.02 -19.41 24.58
N ALA A 759 3.07 -19.94 25.22
CA ALA A 759 2.92 -20.95 26.27
C ALA A 759 2.03 -22.12 25.83
N ASP A 760 0.90 -22.33 26.49
CA ASP A 760 -0.09 -23.40 26.23
C ASP A 760 -1.22 -22.99 25.26
N THR A 761 -1.11 -21.80 24.66
CA THR A 761 -2.08 -21.29 23.69
C THR A 761 -1.56 -21.39 22.27
N THR A 762 -2.30 -22.10 21.42
CA THR A 762 -2.09 -22.19 19.97
C THR A 762 -2.95 -21.17 19.24
N PHE A 763 -2.41 -20.57 18.19
CA PHE A 763 -3.02 -19.48 17.41
C PHE A 763 -3.25 -19.94 15.96
N HIS A 764 -4.48 -19.77 15.49
CA HIS A 764 -4.91 -20.20 14.16
C HIS A 764 -5.00 -19.00 13.22
N HIS A 765 -3.95 -18.79 12.44
CA HIS A 765 -3.84 -17.69 11.48
C HIS A 765 -4.27 -18.14 10.08
N THR A 766 -5.20 -17.41 9.50
CA THR A 766 -5.91 -17.82 8.29
C THR A 766 -5.89 -16.68 7.28
N ALA A 767 -6.57 -16.85 6.14
CA ALA A 767 -6.67 -15.78 5.15
C ALA A 767 -7.31 -14.49 5.71
N LEU A 768 -8.11 -14.60 6.78
CA LEU A 768 -8.78 -13.47 7.43
C LEU A 768 -8.02 -12.92 8.65
N GLY A 769 -6.80 -13.40 8.92
CA GLY A 769 -6.01 -13.07 10.12
C GLY A 769 -6.16 -14.12 11.23
N LEU A 770 -6.03 -13.71 12.50
CA LEU A 770 -6.20 -14.61 13.64
C LEU A 770 -7.69 -14.89 13.87
N THR A 771 -8.17 -16.09 13.54
CA THR A 771 -9.59 -16.46 13.67
C THR A 771 -9.89 -17.41 14.82
N ALA A 772 -8.87 -18.02 15.44
CA ALA A 772 -9.07 -18.83 16.63
C ALA A 772 -7.84 -18.90 17.52
N THR A 773 -8.05 -19.21 18.79
CA THR A 773 -7.02 -19.71 19.69
C THR A 773 -7.51 -20.95 20.41
N THR A 774 -6.60 -21.89 20.67
CA THR A 774 -6.85 -23.08 21.48
C THR A 774 -5.97 -23.03 22.73
N THR A 775 -6.57 -23.01 23.91
CA THR A 775 -5.84 -23.06 25.19
C THR A 775 -6.32 -24.25 26.00
N ALA A 776 -5.42 -25.16 26.38
CA ALA A 776 -5.76 -26.38 27.12
C ALA A 776 -6.91 -27.20 26.49
N GLY A 777 -6.99 -27.23 25.16
CA GLY A 777 -8.02 -27.95 24.40
C GLY A 777 -9.37 -27.24 24.28
N ALA A 778 -9.50 -26.00 24.78
CA ALA A 778 -10.69 -25.17 24.61
C ALA A 778 -10.46 -24.11 23.52
N ASP A 779 -11.36 -24.07 22.55
CA ASP A 779 -11.31 -23.11 21.45
C ASP A 779 -12.05 -21.81 21.79
N THR A 780 -11.45 -20.70 21.37
CA THR A 780 -12.10 -19.39 21.29
C THR A 780 -11.98 -18.91 19.85
N GLY A 781 -13.14 -18.73 19.20
CA GLY A 781 -13.23 -18.24 17.84
C GLY A 781 -13.34 -16.71 17.80
N PHE A 782 -12.73 -16.11 16.79
CA PHE A 782 -12.79 -14.68 16.49
C PHE A 782 -13.38 -14.52 15.10
N ILE A 783 -14.67 -14.23 15.05
CA ILE A 783 -15.41 -14.09 13.81
C ILE A 783 -15.03 -12.74 13.19
N ARG A 784 -14.59 -12.81 11.94
CA ARG A 784 -14.13 -11.66 11.18
C ARG A 784 -14.95 -11.50 9.92
N GLU A 785 -15.03 -10.26 9.51
CA GLU A 785 -15.50 -9.90 8.19
C GLU A 785 -14.38 -10.14 7.15
N PRO A 786 -14.67 -10.20 5.84
CA PRO A 786 -13.73 -10.69 4.83
C PRO A 786 -12.43 -9.90 4.67
N ALA A 787 -12.39 -8.63 5.07
CA ALA A 787 -11.15 -7.84 5.09
C ALA A 787 -10.47 -7.79 6.47
N GLY A 788 -10.85 -8.69 7.39
CA GLY A 788 -10.15 -8.95 8.64
C GLY A 788 -10.68 -8.18 9.85
N THR A 789 -11.68 -7.31 9.68
CA THR A 789 -12.33 -6.59 10.79
C THR A 789 -12.95 -7.55 11.81
N LEU A 790 -12.79 -7.26 13.10
CA LEU A 790 -13.43 -8.02 14.18
C LEU A 790 -14.94 -7.77 14.22
N ASN A 791 -15.73 -8.84 14.16
CA ASN A 791 -17.18 -8.79 14.38
C ASN A 791 -17.55 -9.26 15.80
N SER A 792 -17.12 -10.47 16.16
CA SER A 792 -17.49 -11.09 17.43
C SER A 792 -16.47 -12.12 17.92
N VAL A 793 -16.54 -12.44 19.21
CA VAL A 793 -15.85 -13.58 19.82
C VAL A 793 -16.86 -14.67 20.14
N ARG A 794 -16.49 -15.91 19.84
CA ARG A 794 -17.27 -17.11 20.12
C ARG A 794 -16.54 -17.98 21.13
N THR A 795 -17.17 -18.22 22.27
CA THR A 795 -16.62 -19.08 23.32
C THR A 795 -17.76 -19.81 24.04
N ALA A 796 -17.51 -21.05 24.47
CA ALA A 796 -18.51 -21.91 25.11
C ALA A 796 -19.87 -21.96 24.36
N GLY A 797 -19.83 -21.96 23.02
CA GLY A 797 -21.00 -22.03 22.15
C GLY A 797 -21.84 -20.75 22.04
N LYS A 798 -21.39 -19.63 22.61
CA LYS A 798 -22.08 -18.33 22.56
C LYS A 798 -21.24 -17.28 21.84
N SER A 799 -21.91 -16.36 21.15
CA SER A 799 -21.26 -15.26 20.44
C SER A 799 -21.46 -13.92 21.17
N TYR A 800 -20.43 -13.09 21.17
CA TYR A 800 -20.41 -11.77 21.81
C TYR A 800 -19.83 -10.72 20.85
N TYR A 801 -20.55 -9.64 20.62
CA TYR A 801 -20.30 -8.70 19.52
C TYR A 801 -19.55 -7.46 20.00
N TYR A 802 -18.52 -7.07 19.25
CA TYR A 802 -17.64 -5.96 19.62
C TYR A 802 -18.30 -4.60 19.36
N LEU A 803 -18.22 -3.70 20.35
CA LEU A 803 -18.62 -2.31 20.23
C LEU A 803 -17.37 -1.44 20.19
N THR A 804 -17.14 -0.71 19.10
CA THR A 804 -15.94 0.12 18.91
C THR A 804 -16.20 1.62 18.88
N ASP A 805 -15.15 2.42 19.06
CA ASP A 805 -15.12 3.84 18.69
C ASP A 805 -14.57 4.05 17.27
N ALA A 806 -14.41 5.32 16.87
CA ALA A 806 -13.91 5.71 15.56
C ALA A 806 -12.50 5.20 15.23
N THR A 807 -11.70 4.79 16.23
CA THR A 807 -10.33 4.29 16.01
C THR A 807 -10.21 2.78 16.19
N GLY A 808 -11.33 2.07 16.27
CA GLY A 808 -11.36 0.62 16.44
C GLY A 808 -11.06 0.17 17.86
N ASN A 809 -11.03 1.06 18.87
CA ASN A 809 -10.90 0.63 20.25
C ASN A 809 -12.17 -0.11 20.68
N VAL A 810 -12.04 -1.32 21.20
CA VAL A 810 -13.16 -2.07 21.76
C VAL A 810 -13.60 -1.42 23.08
N LEU A 811 -14.79 -0.82 23.13
CA LEU A 811 -15.36 -0.19 24.33
C LEU A 811 -16.18 -1.16 25.19
N GLY A 812 -16.55 -2.30 24.63
CA GLY A 812 -17.36 -3.31 25.30
C GLY A 812 -17.92 -4.34 24.34
N LEU A 813 -18.64 -5.31 24.89
CA LEU A 813 -19.29 -6.37 24.14
C LEU A 813 -20.76 -6.48 24.56
N VAL A 814 -21.60 -6.97 23.66
CA VAL A 814 -22.97 -7.41 23.94
C VAL A 814 -23.13 -8.90 23.65
N ASP A 815 -23.97 -9.59 24.42
CA ASP A 815 -24.37 -10.97 24.11
C ASP A 815 -25.45 -11.04 23.01
N GLU A 816 -25.87 -12.25 22.66
CA GLU A 816 -26.89 -12.51 21.63
C GLU A 816 -28.28 -11.93 21.96
N ALA A 817 -28.53 -11.52 23.20
CA ALA A 817 -29.76 -10.85 23.63
C ALA A 817 -29.60 -9.32 23.71
N GLY A 818 -28.44 -8.78 23.31
CA GLY A 818 -28.13 -7.35 23.37
C GLY A 818 -27.79 -6.84 24.76
N LYS A 819 -27.50 -7.72 25.73
CA LYS A 819 -27.07 -7.32 27.07
C LYS A 819 -25.57 -7.02 27.06
N ARG A 820 -25.18 -5.86 27.60
CA ARG A 820 -23.75 -5.52 27.78
C ARG A 820 -23.09 -6.48 28.76
N THR A 821 -21.98 -7.07 28.33
CA THR A 821 -21.19 -8.05 29.11
C THR A 821 -19.82 -7.53 29.48
N HIS A 822 -19.29 -6.56 28.72
CA HIS A 822 -17.95 -6.01 28.93
C HIS A 822 -17.97 -4.48 28.82
N THR A 823 -17.07 -3.84 29.55
CA THR A 823 -16.78 -2.40 29.46
C THR A 823 -15.29 -2.19 29.50
N TYR A 824 -14.77 -1.38 28.58
CA TYR A 824 -13.38 -0.95 28.55
C TYR A 824 -13.30 0.56 28.33
N ALA A 825 -12.30 1.18 28.95
CA ALA A 825 -11.85 2.53 28.65
C ALA A 825 -10.33 2.52 28.54
N TYR A 826 -9.76 3.53 27.89
CA TYR A 826 -8.31 3.59 27.65
C TYR A 826 -7.78 4.99 27.91
N THR A 827 -6.51 5.06 28.33
CA THR A 827 -5.72 6.29 28.12
C THR A 827 -5.49 6.48 26.61
N PRO A 828 -5.05 7.68 26.16
CA PRO A 828 -4.70 7.90 24.75
C PRO A 828 -3.71 6.88 24.16
N TYR A 829 -2.85 6.27 24.97
CA TYR A 829 -1.88 5.25 24.53
C TYR A 829 -2.31 3.82 24.90
N GLY A 830 -3.61 3.58 25.10
CA GLY A 830 -4.14 2.22 25.21
C GLY A 830 -3.96 1.53 26.56
N THR A 831 -3.51 2.24 27.60
CA THR A 831 -3.53 1.69 28.96
C THR A 831 -4.98 1.51 29.39
N SER A 832 -5.37 0.28 29.75
CA SER A 832 -6.76 -0.02 30.11
C SER A 832 -7.17 0.68 31.41
N GLN A 833 -8.42 1.15 31.45
CA GLN A 833 -9.09 1.77 32.58
C GLN A 833 -10.51 1.21 32.69
N ASN A 834 -11.08 1.20 33.90
CA ASN A 834 -12.49 0.86 34.16
C ASN A 834 -12.96 -0.42 33.45
N THR A 835 -12.17 -1.48 33.52
CA THR A 835 -12.43 -2.74 32.83
C THR A 835 -13.38 -3.62 33.63
N THR A 836 -14.46 -4.08 32.99
CA THR A 836 -15.33 -5.14 33.51
C THR A 836 -15.48 -6.23 32.45
N GLU A 837 -15.35 -7.49 32.88
CA GLU A 837 -15.43 -8.64 31.99
C GLU A 837 -16.24 -9.78 32.61
N THR A 838 -16.97 -10.50 31.77
CA THR A 838 -17.66 -11.74 32.19
C THR A 838 -16.83 -12.98 31.85
N PHE A 839 -15.93 -12.88 30.88
CA PHE A 839 -14.90 -13.87 30.56
C PHE A 839 -13.70 -13.14 29.93
N ALA A 840 -12.53 -13.77 29.93
CA ALA A 840 -11.35 -13.18 29.30
C ALA A 840 -11.48 -13.25 27.76
N GLN A 841 -11.34 -12.11 27.10
CA GLN A 841 -11.20 -12.03 25.64
C GLN A 841 -10.02 -11.10 25.31
N PRO A 842 -9.23 -11.32 24.26
CA PRO A 842 -7.95 -10.62 24.11
C PRO A 842 -8.00 -9.30 23.31
N PHE A 843 -9.03 -9.04 22.50
CA PHE A 843 -9.07 -7.87 21.62
C PHE A 843 -9.53 -6.60 22.37
N ARG A 844 -8.70 -5.55 22.33
CA ARG A 844 -8.89 -4.34 23.16
C ARG A 844 -8.62 -3.05 22.36
N TYR A 845 -7.57 -2.33 22.72
CA TYR A 845 -7.15 -1.07 22.11
C TYR A 845 -6.75 -1.28 20.65
N ALA A 846 -7.23 -0.40 19.77
CA ALA A 846 -7.03 -0.48 18.32
C ALA A 846 -7.37 -1.84 17.69
N GLY A 847 -8.29 -2.61 18.30
CA GLY A 847 -8.61 -3.98 17.85
C GLY A 847 -7.43 -4.95 17.93
N ALA A 848 -6.38 -4.64 18.71
CA ALA A 848 -5.19 -5.47 18.85
C ALA A 848 -5.34 -6.51 19.97
N TYR A 849 -4.62 -7.63 19.82
CA TYR A 849 -4.64 -8.74 20.77
C TYR A 849 -3.74 -8.41 21.97
N LEU A 850 -4.34 -8.15 23.13
CA LEU A 850 -3.63 -8.04 24.41
C LEU A 850 -3.38 -9.45 24.96
N ASP A 851 -2.10 -9.81 25.12
CA ASP A 851 -1.74 -11.12 25.63
C ASP A 851 -1.30 -11.10 27.11
N PRO A 852 -1.13 -12.27 27.77
CA PRO A 852 -0.76 -12.37 29.18
C PRO A 852 0.59 -11.74 29.59
N THR A 853 1.39 -11.25 28.64
CA THR A 853 2.61 -10.48 28.92
C THR A 853 2.31 -9.01 29.24
N GLY A 854 1.09 -8.54 28.94
CA GLY A 854 0.70 -7.14 29.02
C GLY A 854 1.02 -6.32 27.77
N LEU A 855 1.54 -6.98 26.73
CA LEU A 855 1.80 -6.38 25.42
C LEU A 855 0.63 -6.62 24.46
N TYR A 856 0.44 -5.65 23.57
CA TYR A 856 -0.40 -5.81 22.40
C TYR A 856 0.40 -6.43 21.26
N LYS A 857 -0.09 -7.53 20.68
CA LYS A 857 0.43 -8.08 19.43
C LYS A 857 -0.18 -7.31 18.25
N MET A 858 0.64 -6.54 17.55
CA MET A 858 0.25 -5.73 16.38
C MET A 858 1.08 -6.14 15.18
N GLY A 859 0.54 -7.02 14.33
CA GLY A 859 1.20 -7.54 13.12
C GLY A 859 2.67 -7.91 13.34
N ALA A 860 3.62 -7.15 12.79
CA ALA A 860 5.05 -7.40 12.89
C ALA A 860 5.70 -6.98 14.23
N ARG A 861 4.97 -6.30 15.14
CA ARG A 861 5.53 -5.77 16.39
C ARG A 861 4.74 -6.11 17.66
N TYR A 862 5.36 -5.82 18.81
CA TYR A 862 4.71 -5.86 20.12
C TYR A 862 4.71 -4.45 20.71
N TYR A 863 3.55 -4.02 21.20
CA TYR A 863 3.33 -2.67 21.69
C TYR A 863 3.08 -2.67 23.20
N ASP A 864 3.80 -1.80 23.93
CA ASP A 864 3.59 -1.58 25.36
C ASP A 864 2.73 -0.32 25.59
N PRO A 865 1.47 -0.47 26.03
CA PRO A 865 0.56 0.64 26.25
C PRO A 865 0.91 1.51 27.47
N HIS A 866 1.79 1.05 28.36
CA HIS A 866 2.24 1.83 29.53
C HIS A 866 3.40 2.76 29.20
N LEU A 867 4.14 2.43 28.13
CA LEU A 867 5.25 3.23 27.60
C LEU A 867 4.84 4.00 26.34
N GLY A 868 3.73 3.63 25.70
CA GLY A 868 3.27 4.26 24.47
C GLY A 868 4.17 3.99 23.27
N ARG A 869 4.84 2.83 23.23
CA ARG A 869 5.85 2.50 22.20
C ARG A 869 5.95 1.00 21.90
N PHE A 870 6.55 0.68 20.75
CA PHE A 870 6.90 -0.70 20.40
C PHE A 870 8.14 -1.19 21.15
N THR A 871 8.25 -2.50 21.38
CA THR A 871 9.38 -3.16 22.07
C THR A 871 10.56 -3.46 21.15
N GLN A 872 10.41 -3.22 19.85
CA GLN A 872 11.41 -3.47 18.83
C GLN A 872 11.31 -2.42 17.71
N PRO A 873 12.38 -2.20 16.94
CA PRO A 873 12.34 -1.34 15.77
C PRO A 873 11.31 -1.79 14.74
N ASP A 874 10.73 -0.83 14.01
CA ASP A 874 10.01 -1.06 12.76
C ASP A 874 10.91 -1.84 11.77
N PRO A 875 10.57 -3.10 11.45
CA PRO A 875 11.37 -3.90 10.52
C PRO A 875 11.27 -3.41 9.07
N SER A 876 10.28 -2.58 8.73
CA SER A 876 10.17 -1.96 7.40
C SER A 876 11.09 -0.75 7.22
N GLY A 877 11.50 -0.11 8.32
CA GLY A 877 12.29 1.12 8.30
C GLY A 877 11.55 2.34 7.71
N GLN A 878 10.23 2.28 7.56
CA GLN A 878 9.41 3.36 6.98
C GLN A 878 9.14 4.46 8.01
N GLU A 879 9.04 4.12 9.29
CA GLU A 879 8.82 5.10 10.35
C GLU A 879 10.07 5.94 10.66
N THR A 880 9.91 7.26 10.78
CA THR A 880 11.02 8.16 11.12
C THR A 880 11.61 7.90 12.51
N ASN A 881 10.81 7.35 13.42
CA ASN A 881 11.25 6.89 14.73
C ASN A 881 10.92 5.40 14.82
N PRO A 882 11.92 4.52 14.98
CA PRO A 882 11.72 3.08 14.85
C PRO A 882 10.82 2.44 15.93
N TYR A 883 10.55 3.12 17.04
CA TYR A 883 9.74 2.55 18.14
C TYR A 883 8.43 3.31 18.37
N LEU A 884 8.18 4.39 17.63
CA LEU A 884 7.07 5.31 17.92
C LEU A 884 5.74 4.71 17.47
N TYR A 885 4.78 4.58 18.38
CA TYR A 885 3.44 4.17 18.02
C TYR A 885 2.65 5.30 17.36
N ALA A 886 1.97 4.98 16.26
CA ALA A 886 0.99 5.85 15.62
C ALA A 886 1.54 7.26 15.29
N THR A 887 2.83 7.37 14.95
CA THR A 887 3.54 8.65 14.72
C THR A 887 3.49 9.67 15.88
N GLY A 888 3.14 9.22 17.08
CA GLY A 888 2.91 10.09 18.24
C GLY A 888 1.51 10.73 18.28
N ASP A 889 0.58 10.29 17.43
CA ASP A 889 -0.83 10.70 17.44
C ASP A 889 -1.76 9.47 17.50
N PRO A 890 -1.88 8.84 18.67
CA PRO A 890 -2.71 7.65 18.86
C PRO A 890 -4.22 7.93 18.84
N ILE A 891 -4.64 9.20 18.76
CA ILE A 891 -6.05 9.60 18.70
C ILE A 891 -6.58 9.55 17.27
N ASN A 892 -5.72 9.82 16.28
CA ASN A 892 -6.11 9.82 14.88
C ASN A 892 -5.47 8.69 14.08
N HIS A 893 -4.49 7.98 14.65
CA HIS A 893 -3.77 6.91 13.98
C HIS A 893 -3.71 5.62 14.80
N THR A 894 -3.66 4.50 14.08
CA THR A 894 -3.43 3.15 14.62
C THR A 894 -2.39 2.45 13.76
N ASP A 895 -1.65 1.51 14.33
CA ASP A 895 -0.71 0.65 13.58
C ASP A 895 -1.01 -0.83 13.86
N PRO A 896 -2.07 -1.38 13.26
CA PRO A 896 -2.47 -2.77 13.52
C PRO A 896 -1.50 -3.78 12.90
N ASN A 897 -0.77 -3.40 11.84
CA ASN A 897 0.19 -4.28 11.17
C ASN A 897 1.60 -4.19 11.77
N GLY A 898 1.85 -3.22 12.67
CA GLY A 898 3.15 -3.02 13.30
C GLY A 898 4.24 -2.59 12.31
N LEU A 899 3.91 -1.98 11.18
CA LEU A 899 4.84 -1.53 10.14
C LEU A 899 4.59 -0.08 9.73
N SER A 900 3.37 0.43 9.94
CA SER A 900 2.97 1.72 9.40
C SER A 900 1.74 2.25 10.13
N ALA A 901 1.80 3.49 10.60
CA ALA A 901 0.65 4.18 11.16
C ALA A 901 -0.37 4.58 10.08
N TRP A 902 -1.60 4.10 10.22
CA TRP A 902 -2.73 4.40 9.34
C TRP A 902 -3.66 5.40 10.02
N SER A 903 -4.40 6.20 9.25
CA SER A 903 -5.35 7.13 9.87
C SER A 903 -6.59 6.35 10.28
N ALA A 904 -6.79 6.20 11.58
CA ALA A 904 -7.89 5.42 12.10
C ALA A 904 -9.24 6.11 11.87
N VAL A 905 -9.26 7.42 11.62
CA VAL A 905 -10.50 8.19 11.39
C VAL A 905 -10.95 8.13 9.93
N SER A 906 -10.03 8.08 8.97
CA SER A 906 -10.36 7.81 7.56
C SER A 906 -10.54 6.32 7.29
N ASP A 907 -9.64 5.48 7.82
CA ASP A 907 -9.52 4.07 7.43
C ASP A 907 -10.28 3.14 8.41
N GLY A 908 -10.51 3.55 9.67
CA GLY A 908 -10.96 2.66 10.77
C GLY A 908 -12.45 2.31 10.82
N LEU A 909 -13.29 2.96 10.01
CA LEU A 909 -14.71 2.58 9.83
C LEU A 909 -14.94 1.74 8.56
N GLY A 910 -13.84 1.39 7.87
CA GLY A 910 -13.79 0.79 6.54
C GLY A 910 -12.69 -0.25 6.35
N TYR A 911 -12.31 -1.01 7.39
CA TYR A 911 -11.54 -2.27 7.25
C TYR A 911 -12.30 -3.36 6.43
N ILE A 912 -13.25 -2.97 5.56
CA ILE A 912 -14.02 -3.70 4.56
C ILE A 912 -14.13 -2.81 3.32
N GLY A 913 -13.20 -2.97 2.39
CA GLY A 913 -13.36 -2.46 1.03
C GLY A 913 -12.84 -1.05 0.76
N ASP A 914 -11.68 -0.65 1.30
CA ASP A 914 -11.06 0.63 0.92
C ASP A 914 -10.66 0.66 -0.57
N ALA A 915 -11.52 1.29 -1.37
CA ALA A 915 -11.11 2.13 -2.49
C ALA A 915 -11.01 3.57 -1.96
N PHE A 916 -9.78 3.95 -1.57
CA PHE A 916 -9.24 5.32 -1.47
C PHE A 916 -10.17 6.43 -0.95
N ASP A 917 -9.95 6.83 0.30
CA ASP A 917 -10.58 8.00 0.90
C ASP A 917 -10.07 9.33 0.32
N VAL A 918 -10.95 10.33 0.19
CA VAL A 918 -10.59 11.72 -0.17
C VAL A 918 -9.55 12.31 0.81
N VAL A 919 -9.55 11.83 2.06
CA VAL A 919 -8.55 12.14 3.11
C VAL A 919 -7.16 11.57 2.78
N SER A 920 -7.07 10.43 2.06
CA SER A 920 -5.79 9.84 1.66
C SER A 920 -5.07 10.66 0.61
N ILE A 921 -5.77 11.29 -0.34
CA ILE A 921 -5.16 12.16 -1.36
C ILE A 921 -4.47 13.37 -0.72
N GLY A 922 -5.13 14.00 0.26
CA GLY A 922 -4.54 15.08 1.07
C GLY A 922 -3.31 14.60 1.85
N ARG A 923 -3.39 13.39 2.44
CA ARG A 923 -2.28 12.74 3.14
C ARG A 923 -1.11 12.35 2.23
N ASP A 924 -1.37 11.88 1.01
CA ASP A 924 -0.35 11.44 0.04
C ASP A 924 0.38 12.66 -0.55
N LEU A 925 -0.36 13.76 -0.78
CA LEU A 925 0.21 15.08 -1.02
C LEU A 925 1.08 15.57 0.15
N VAL A 926 0.65 15.37 1.40
CA VAL A 926 1.40 15.71 2.61
C VAL A 926 2.65 14.83 2.78
N ASN A 927 2.56 13.54 2.49
CA ASN A 927 3.66 12.56 2.61
C ASN A 927 4.65 12.59 1.43
N GLY A 928 4.33 13.33 0.35
CA GLY A 928 5.19 13.43 -0.82
C GLY A 928 5.11 12.26 -1.77
N ASP A 929 4.05 11.45 -1.65
CA ASP A 929 3.71 10.40 -2.60
C ASP A 929 2.71 10.96 -3.63
N TYR A 930 3.24 11.79 -4.53
CA TYR A 930 2.46 12.45 -5.58
C TYR A 930 1.84 11.47 -6.58
N THR A 931 2.47 10.30 -6.72
CA THR A 931 1.97 9.19 -7.52
C THR A 931 0.74 8.56 -6.89
N SER A 932 0.74 8.34 -5.57
CA SER A 932 -0.43 7.84 -4.84
C SER A 932 -1.52 8.90 -4.67
N ALA A 933 -1.17 10.18 -4.56
CA ALA A 933 -2.15 11.27 -4.58
C ALA A 933 -2.87 11.39 -5.95
N ALA A 934 -2.12 11.25 -7.05
CA ALA A 934 -2.67 11.26 -8.41
C ALA A 934 -3.48 9.98 -8.69
N ARG A 935 -3.02 8.81 -8.22
CA ARG A 935 -3.77 7.55 -8.28
C ARG A 935 -5.03 7.59 -7.43
N GLY A 936 -5.01 8.20 -6.25
CA GLY A 936 -6.17 8.39 -5.40
C GLY A 936 -7.25 9.22 -6.09
N ALA A 937 -6.88 10.32 -6.75
CA ALA A 937 -7.80 11.15 -7.53
C ALA A 937 -8.35 10.43 -8.78
N ALA A 938 -7.56 9.56 -9.43
CA ALA A 938 -7.96 8.73 -10.56
C ALA A 938 -8.76 7.47 -10.18
N SER A 939 -8.57 6.95 -8.96
CA SER A 939 -9.30 5.79 -8.44
C SER A 939 -10.73 6.17 -8.01
N PHE A 940 -10.94 7.44 -7.60
CA PHE A 940 -12.26 8.04 -7.38
C PHE A 940 -13.16 7.99 -8.62
N THR A 941 -12.56 7.97 -9.82
CA THR A 941 -13.28 8.00 -11.11
C THR A 941 -13.41 6.64 -11.79
N THR A 942 -12.94 5.55 -11.18
CA THR A 942 -13.01 4.21 -11.82
C THR A 942 -13.95 3.23 -11.14
N GLY A 943 -14.44 3.48 -9.93
CA GLY A 943 -15.43 2.59 -9.29
C GLY A 943 -14.95 1.14 -9.16
N VAL A 944 -13.63 0.91 -9.06
CA VAL A 944 -13.02 -0.41 -8.96
C VAL A 944 -12.60 -0.68 -7.51
N VAL A 945 -12.98 -1.86 -7.03
CA VAL A 945 -12.54 -2.46 -5.76
C VAL A 945 -11.03 -2.76 -5.81
N VAL A 946 -10.29 -2.08 -4.92
CA VAL A 946 -8.92 -2.38 -4.41
C VAL A 946 -7.72 -2.06 -5.32
N GLY A 947 -6.60 -1.63 -4.71
CA GLY A 947 -5.29 -1.49 -5.39
C GLY A 947 -4.18 -0.67 -4.69
N ALA A 948 -4.36 -0.15 -3.46
CA ALA A 948 -3.43 0.85 -2.89
C ALA A 948 -2.24 0.33 -2.08
N ALA A 949 -2.32 -0.89 -1.51
CA ALA A 949 -1.42 -1.28 -0.42
C ALA A 949 0.00 -1.70 -0.88
N CYS A 950 0.27 -1.83 -2.18
CA CYS A 950 1.53 -2.40 -2.68
C CYS A 950 2.61 -1.38 -3.07
N GLU A 951 2.28 -0.14 -3.41
CA GLU A 951 3.26 0.77 -4.03
C GLU A 951 4.10 1.57 -3.03
N ALA A 952 3.64 1.73 -1.78
CA ALA A 952 4.42 2.38 -0.72
C ALA A 952 5.68 1.59 -0.32
N ALA A 953 5.77 0.29 -0.67
CA ALA A 953 6.90 -0.57 -0.32
C ALA A 953 8.10 -0.49 -1.30
N VAL A 954 7.98 0.16 -2.45
CA VAL A 954 9.03 0.12 -3.50
C VAL A 954 9.93 1.37 -3.51
N GLY A 955 9.50 2.46 -2.85
CA GLY A 955 10.17 3.76 -2.93
C GLY A 955 11.28 4.02 -1.91
N THR A 956 11.24 3.41 -0.72
CA THR A 956 12.25 3.64 0.31
C THR A 956 12.50 2.40 1.17
N SER A 957 13.75 1.93 1.08
CA SER A 957 14.41 0.91 1.90
C SER A 957 14.27 -0.56 1.46
N THR A 958 15.38 -1.25 1.67
CA THR A 958 15.75 -2.57 1.18
C THR A 958 14.93 -3.68 1.83
N GLY A 959 14.13 -4.38 1.02
CA GLY A 959 13.73 -5.78 1.17
C GLY A 959 13.31 -6.28 2.56
N PHE A 960 12.01 -6.24 2.84
CA PHE A 960 11.35 -7.15 3.79
C PHE A 960 9.95 -7.53 3.29
N LEU A 961 9.58 -8.79 3.53
CA LEU A 961 8.41 -9.52 3.02
C LEU A 961 7.08 -9.01 3.63
N ALA A 962 6.11 -8.69 2.78
CA ALA A 962 4.68 -8.62 3.12
C ALA A 962 3.81 -9.17 1.96
N THR A 963 4.31 -10.18 1.24
CA THR A 963 3.73 -10.68 -0.01
C THR A 963 2.60 -11.70 0.15
N ALA A 964 2.30 -12.20 1.36
CA ALA A 964 1.27 -13.23 1.55
C ALA A 964 -0.16 -12.67 1.74
N GLY A 965 -0.31 -11.47 2.33
CA GLY A 965 -1.62 -10.82 2.50
C GLY A 965 -2.12 -10.07 1.25
N CYS A 966 -1.21 -9.78 0.32
CA CYS A 966 -1.52 -9.06 -0.93
C CYS A 966 -2.11 -9.95 -2.01
N ALA A 967 -1.94 -11.28 -1.96
CA ALA A 967 -2.39 -12.19 -3.03
C ALA A 967 -3.92 -12.25 -3.18
N ALA A 968 -4.67 -12.15 -2.09
CA ALA A 968 -6.15 -12.14 -2.14
C ALA A 968 -6.72 -10.83 -2.71
N ALA A 969 -6.04 -9.71 -2.49
CA ALA A 969 -6.39 -8.41 -3.07
C ALA A 969 -5.88 -8.26 -4.52
N ALA A 970 -4.71 -8.84 -4.83
CA ALA A 970 -4.07 -8.80 -6.15
C ALA A 970 -4.76 -9.68 -7.19
N ALA A 971 -5.35 -10.82 -6.78
CA ALA A 971 -6.09 -11.69 -7.69
C ALA A 971 -7.34 -11.03 -8.32
N ASN A 972 -7.88 -10.00 -7.66
CA ASN A 972 -9.02 -9.21 -8.16
C ASN A 972 -8.58 -7.94 -8.92
N THR A 973 -7.29 -7.55 -8.88
CA THR A 973 -6.81 -6.23 -9.36
C THR A 973 -5.70 -6.29 -10.41
N ALA A 974 -5.14 -7.48 -10.67
CA ALA A 974 -4.09 -7.71 -11.68
C ALA A 974 -4.48 -7.38 -13.14
N GLY A 975 -5.72 -6.96 -13.41
CA GLY A 975 -6.17 -6.51 -14.73
C GLY A 975 -6.40 -5.00 -14.90
N LEU A 976 -6.22 -4.17 -13.86
CA LEU A 976 -6.77 -2.80 -13.83
C LEU A 976 -5.79 -1.67 -13.46
N VAL A 977 -4.59 -1.95 -12.94
CA VAL A 977 -3.66 -0.90 -12.44
C VAL A 977 -2.65 -0.39 -13.48
N GLU A 978 -2.42 -1.10 -14.60
CA GLU A 978 -1.42 -0.66 -15.61
C GLU A 978 -1.93 0.39 -16.60
N ALA A 979 -3.21 0.79 -16.55
CA ALA A 979 -3.82 1.70 -17.54
C ALA A 979 -3.67 3.21 -17.23
N TYR A 980 -2.97 3.60 -16.16
CA TYR A 980 -2.82 5.02 -15.76
C TYR A 980 -1.38 5.58 -15.91
N LEU A 981 -0.48 4.83 -16.55
CA LEU A 981 0.85 5.30 -16.95
C LEU A 981 0.98 5.55 -18.47
N SER A 982 -0.14 5.65 -19.19
CA SER A 982 -0.24 6.06 -20.59
C SER A 982 -0.74 7.50 -20.72
#